data_AF-B3C9R7-F1
#
_entry.id   AF-B3C9R7-F1
#
_cell.length_a   1.000
_cell.length_b   1.000
_cell.length_c   1.000
_cell.angle_alpha   90.00
_cell.angle_beta   90.00
_cell.angle_gamma   90.00
#
_symmetry.space_group_name_H-M   'P 1'
#
loop_
_entity.id
_entity.type
_entity.pdbx_description
1 polymer ?
#
loop_
_entity_poly.entity_id
_entity_poly.type
_entity_poly.pdbx_seq_one_letter_code
_entity_poly.pdbx_strand_id
1 'polypeptide(L)'
;MLRLRKLMQVACTATVALTVFSCSQDEFEMTNGKGNTTIMATFEGAGGNTRTTVNDLYQIVWQSTDALALFCTDYSKTTLNYQSGVGTTSATFTGSVESGKTASFSIYPDQSDMSVTNNALTMTLPATLKKYAGSSNGPMYAKVTDAGNLSALSFKHMAALIKLTVNKIPADATIFKITASNNIAGTCTADLSAEYPVLTIKDERASKTITATFDASSSTTSRSFYIPLPIGTYQFITAELTNGSDKVYFTKTLNDKTLNRRDLLEVPALDCVTVEATTPTALNEALADSSNLPQTAPEKKTTTDIAITGEFATAEQSTGIEIPVVKNSDINLAFNSVPGTSNGALQLTDKNKESQTDPAEIATNKVSLAIPEVSDGGTSAPSVAIDMPRTTVTLSAVGATSTYNEVTVTTAKQTLVVNAGVTVKKLIIKGGNVEIYGTVEELVRDGSNSATVDVASFGAANIKAVTNPENFKLTSTWDGISQVEATNGNIYTAAQLAFYQSKTAPNDVNYKSLPVTLTAETTTLYADVDLADKPWLGMVINGKIFEGKSHTIKNLNMSQYIMNQQETKYTPQACIGLFAVVYGAATIKDITLDKVTIRPDASVSPKWVGALVGYSRGNVTKYENCIAKNVEIFTHGAASYRVGGLIGYIEADGAAANTATATLKGCKVEKASIAASFGYGGLVGSMYDSVTFEDCSTKNITLSLNGECDNTYGYVSGFIGDIANSGTKARTVIIKNCTTDALTNETALKVPMGGCKWCGIVEPESVPNFTIKVTENSGTEKTLVAGTDFNIVNNIPWDGSCAFEPKCENNIYAITAPSELAWIAKQVEKNNTFEGKTIQLSNDLDMGNKSWKPIGDNSAHKTINMDKQEAEYVKTVKYFKGTFDGNNKTISNLTVNHKYPGAGLLGNVQNAVVKNLNVTNATINGSSKWTAIVIGFSNGSLTVENVKVSNSEINMESDTDGAVKLAGIVSYMNGNNTEDIHLKGCSVSDFTINGGSYNIAGLAGYIIKAKSFIIENCQTSNITLKVSDAKYVNKVNYSSPFLGCFGVTASKNSAVFKNNTVSGTYTYNGSTVNLSSFTISDAGKANDSNYSSFVCAPLFGDCDATSMDITINDNVYAYSNGKYIQKQD
;
A
#
# COMPACT_ATOMS: atom_id res chain seq x y z
N MET A 1 -15.99 -60.18 -4.73
CA MET A 1 -17.36 -59.63 -4.65
C MET A 1 -17.32 -58.44 -3.71
N LEU A 2 -17.19 -57.20 -4.20
CA LEU A 2 -18.19 -56.26 -4.72
C LEU A 2 -18.83 -55.35 -3.63
N ARG A 3 -18.66 -54.04 -3.88
CA ARG A 3 -19.34 -52.81 -3.38
C ARG A 3 -18.66 -52.07 -2.21
N LEU A 4 -17.90 -50.98 -2.41
CA LEU A 4 -18.14 -49.61 -2.97
C LEU A 4 -18.87 -48.59 -2.05
N ARG A 5 -18.10 -47.54 -1.69
CA ARG A 5 -18.35 -46.08 -1.76
C ARG A 5 -18.87 -45.27 -0.53
N LYS A 6 -17.94 -44.40 -0.07
CA LYS A 6 -17.93 -42.90 0.01
C LYS A 6 -18.59 -42.12 1.18
N LEU A 7 -17.69 -41.48 1.95
CA LEU A 7 -17.47 -40.04 2.25
C LEU A 7 -18.48 -39.19 3.07
N MET A 8 -17.88 -38.55 4.11
CA MET A 8 -18.09 -37.19 4.70
C MET A 8 -19.34 -36.87 5.57
N GLN A 9 -19.16 -36.66 6.89
CA GLN A 9 -19.05 -35.34 7.58
C GLN A 9 -19.24 -35.46 9.13
N VAL A 10 -18.27 -34.90 9.87
CA VAL A 10 -18.33 -34.09 11.12
C VAL A 10 -19.39 -34.39 12.21
N ALA A 11 -18.93 -34.70 13.43
CA ALA A 11 -19.22 -33.94 14.67
C ALA A 11 -18.58 -34.58 15.93
N CYS A 12 -17.98 -33.74 16.79
CA CYS A 12 -17.42 -34.02 18.11
C CYS A 12 -18.44 -34.57 19.12
N THR A 13 -18.05 -35.47 20.04
CA THR A 13 -17.94 -35.19 21.50
C THR A 13 -17.55 -36.42 22.33
N ALA A 14 -16.51 -36.20 23.15
CA ALA A 14 -16.23 -36.70 24.50
C ALA A 14 -16.53 -38.15 24.93
N THR A 15 -15.49 -38.82 25.44
CA THR A 15 -15.61 -39.54 26.72
C THR A 15 -14.31 -39.43 27.52
N VAL A 16 -14.47 -39.03 28.78
CA VAL A 16 -13.44 -38.80 29.79
C VAL A 16 -13.29 -40.04 30.67
N ALA A 17 -12.06 -40.20 31.19
CA ALA A 17 -11.63 -40.91 32.39
C ALA A 17 -11.44 -42.44 32.36
N LEU A 18 -10.21 -42.85 32.72
CA LEU A 18 -9.94 -43.63 33.94
C LEU A 18 -8.45 -43.55 34.35
N THR A 19 -8.22 -43.00 35.54
CA THR A 19 -7.05 -43.15 36.43
C THR A 19 -6.98 -44.60 36.95
N VAL A 20 -5.87 -45.19 37.45
CA VAL A 20 -5.32 -45.09 38.83
C VAL A 20 -4.10 -46.08 38.96
N PHE A 21 -2.95 -45.57 39.44
CA PHE A 21 -1.82 -46.11 40.25
C PHE A 21 -1.32 -47.59 40.17
N SER A 22 0.01 -47.80 40.17
CA SER A 22 0.82 -48.00 41.41
C SER A 22 2.33 -48.25 41.17
N CYS A 23 3.14 -47.40 41.80
CA CYS A 23 4.38 -47.63 42.57
C CYS A 23 5.44 -48.68 42.16
N SER A 24 6.67 -48.20 41.98
CA SER A 24 7.72 -48.42 42.99
C SER A 24 8.63 -47.18 43.08
N GLN A 25 8.60 -46.50 44.24
CA GLN A 25 9.75 -45.74 44.69
C GLN A 25 10.80 -46.75 45.11
N ASP A 26 11.94 -46.76 44.44
CA ASP A 26 13.22 -46.99 45.08
C ASP A 26 14.00 -45.69 44.94
N GLU A 27 14.26 -45.07 46.08
CA GLU A 27 15.27 -44.01 46.21
C GLU A 27 16.62 -44.61 45.80
N PHE A 28 17.12 -44.20 44.64
CA PHE A 28 18.55 -44.15 44.43
C PHE A 28 18.98 -42.68 44.52
N GLU A 29 19.60 -42.35 45.65
CA GLU A 29 20.49 -41.22 45.77
C GLU A 29 21.52 -41.29 44.64
N MET A 30 21.30 -40.53 43.56
CA MET A 30 22.41 -40.03 42.77
C MET A 30 22.86 -38.73 43.42
N THR A 31 23.88 -38.86 44.26
CA THR A 31 24.85 -37.81 44.54
C THR A 31 25.01 -36.88 43.33
N ASN A 32 24.83 -35.57 43.56
CA ASN A 32 25.14 -34.51 42.61
C ASN A 32 26.56 -34.66 42.04
N GLY A 33 26.68 -35.41 40.94
CA GLY A 33 27.80 -35.34 40.03
C GLY A 33 27.55 -34.19 39.07
N LYS A 34 28.24 -33.06 39.26
CA LYS A 34 28.36 -32.01 38.24
C LYS A 34 28.73 -32.64 36.90
N GLY A 35 27.92 -32.51 35.86
CA GLY A 35 28.33 -32.95 34.53
C GLY A 35 27.25 -33.05 33.47
N ASN A 36 26.42 -34.10 33.49
CA ASN A 36 25.71 -34.54 32.29
C ASN A 36 24.20 -34.23 32.28
N THR A 37 23.80 -33.38 31.34
CA THR A 37 22.43 -33.15 30.88
C THR A 37 21.96 -34.32 30.01
N THR A 38 20.81 -34.91 30.34
CA THR A 38 20.14 -35.93 29.52
C THR A 38 18.89 -35.32 28.88
N ILE A 39 18.73 -35.49 27.56
CA ILE A 39 17.62 -34.94 26.78
C ILE A 39 16.88 -36.06 26.05
N MET A 40 15.55 -36.11 26.18
CA MET A 40 14.71 -36.93 25.30
C MET A 40 14.26 -36.11 24.10
N ALA A 41 14.74 -36.44 22.90
CA ALA A 41 14.32 -35.78 21.67
C ALA A 41 13.10 -36.50 21.08
N THR A 42 12.09 -35.74 20.65
CA THR A 42 10.90 -36.21 19.93
C THR A 42 10.66 -35.37 18.69
N PHE A 43 9.84 -35.87 17.76
CA PHE A 43 9.41 -35.13 16.56
C PHE A 43 8.01 -34.53 16.72
N GLU A 44 7.70 -33.49 15.95
CA GLU A 44 6.35 -32.93 15.92
C GLU A 44 5.31 -33.89 15.27
N GLY A 45 4.26 -34.25 16.01
CA GLY A 45 3.04 -34.92 15.51
C GLY A 45 3.11 -36.45 15.30
N ALA A 46 1.93 -37.07 15.11
CA ALA A 46 1.81 -38.49 14.72
C ALA A 46 1.92 -38.62 13.19
N GLY A 47 3.02 -39.17 12.69
CA GLY A 47 3.25 -39.42 11.25
C GLY A 47 4.15 -38.40 10.53
N GLY A 48 5.23 -37.92 11.15
CA GLY A 48 6.15 -36.97 10.51
C GLY A 48 6.76 -37.52 9.21
N ASN A 49 6.58 -36.82 8.10
CA ASN A 49 6.94 -37.28 6.74
C ASN A 49 8.28 -36.74 6.22
N THR A 50 9.14 -36.13 7.06
CA THR A 50 10.41 -35.52 6.62
C THR A 50 11.58 -35.95 7.53
N ARG A 51 12.65 -36.55 6.96
CA ARG A 51 13.42 -37.67 7.54
C ARG A 51 14.83 -37.36 8.08
N THR A 52 15.26 -38.23 9.02
CA THR A 52 16.64 -38.76 9.13
C THR A 52 16.74 -40.26 8.77
N THR A 53 15.97 -41.11 9.45
CA THR A 53 15.64 -42.49 9.01
C THR A 53 14.12 -42.74 9.02
N VAL A 54 13.56 -43.58 8.13
CA VAL A 54 12.11 -43.87 8.04
C VAL A 54 11.95 -45.38 8.11
N ASN A 55 11.12 -45.86 9.03
CA ASN A 55 10.83 -47.29 9.18
C ASN A 55 9.73 -47.77 8.22
N ASP A 56 9.42 -49.07 8.24
CA ASP A 56 8.41 -49.69 7.37
C ASP A 56 6.97 -49.17 7.60
N LEU A 57 6.75 -48.46 8.72
CA LEU A 57 5.47 -47.80 9.06
C LEU A 57 5.45 -46.31 8.63
N TYR A 58 6.43 -45.87 7.84
CA TYR A 58 6.63 -44.49 7.41
C TYR A 58 6.87 -43.50 8.58
N GLN A 59 7.36 -43.98 9.72
CA GLN A 59 7.67 -43.13 10.87
C GLN A 59 9.15 -42.73 10.86
N ILE A 60 9.45 -41.48 11.21
CA ILE A 60 10.83 -41.01 11.36
C ILE A 60 11.44 -41.63 12.61
N VAL A 61 12.68 -42.11 12.48
CA VAL A 61 13.41 -42.74 13.58
C VAL A 61 14.82 -42.21 13.69
N TRP A 62 15.32 -42.14 14.93
CA TRP A 62 16.70 -41.78 15.25
C TRP A 62 17.68 -42.93 14.96
N GLN A 63 18.94 -42.59 14.69
CA GLN A 63 20.06 -43.51 14.48
C GLN A 63 21.12 -43.35 15.57
N SER A 64 21.93 -44.39 15.78
CA SER A 64 23.00 -44.35 16.79
C SER A 64 24.14 -43.37 16.45
N THR A 65 24.20 -42.88 15.21
CA THR A 65 25.18 -41.92 14.73
C THR A 65 24.69 -40.47 14.81
N ASP A 66 23.44 -40.23 15.23
CA ASP A 66 22.90 -38.88 15.31
C ASP A 66 23.51 -38.09 16.48
N ALA A 67 23.65 -36.77 16.29
CA ALA A 67 24.11 -35.84 17.32
C ALA A 67 23.35 -34.51 17.19
N LEU A 68 23.15 -33.84 18.33
CA LEU A 68 22.44 -32.55 18.42
C LEU A 68 23.42 -31.45 18.87
N ALA A 69 23.28 -30.26 18.31
CA ALA A 69 23.93 -29.06 18.83
C ALA A 69 22.99 -28.40 19.85
N LEU A 70 23.42 -28.19 21.09
CA LEU A 70 22.72 -27.40 22.09
C LEU A 70 23.38 -26.04 22.22
N PHE A 71 22.61 -24.98 22.05
CA PHE A 71 23.08 -23.60 22.19
C PHE A 71 22.56 -22.98 23.48
N CYS A 72 23.43 -22.25 24.15
CA CYS A 72 23.09 -21.45 25.32
C CYS A 72 22.67 -20.02 24.95
N THR A 73 22.14 -19.27 25.91
CA THR A 73 21.72 -17.86 25.73
C THR A 73 22.87 -16.92 25.32
N ASP A 74 24.11 -17.30 25.61
CA ASP A 74 25.33 -16.58 25.19
C ASP A 74 25.86 -17.04 23.81
N TYR A 75 25.09 -17.89 23.12
CA TYR A 75 25.41 -18.53 21.84
C TYR A 75 26.58 -19.52 21.86
N SER A 76 27.07 -19.91 23.04
CA SER A 76 28.01 -21.02 23.12
C SER A 76 27.33 -22.35 22.79
N LYS A 77 28.08 -23.23 22.12
CA LYS A 77 27.60 -24.49 21.55
C LYS A 77 28.17 -25.68 22.31
N THR A 78 27.35 -26.69 22.56
CA THR A 78 27.74 -28.01 23.08
C THR A 78 27.15 -29.13 22.22
N THR A 79 27.90 -30.18 21.97
CA THR A 79 27.42 -31.40 21.28
C THR A 79 26.74 -32.34 22.27
N LEU A 80 25.54 -32.81 21.92
CA LEU A 80 24.84 -33.89 22.61
C LEU A 80 24.94 -35.16 21.76
N ASN A 81 25.52 -36.20 22.33
CA ASN A 81 25.71 -37.47 21.66
C ASN A 81 24.54 -38.40 21.93
N TYR A 82 24.18 -39.19 20.92
CA TYR A 82 23.19 -40.24 21.07
C TYR A 82 23.54 -41.22 22.20
N GLN A 83 22.53 -41.67 22.95
CA GLN A 83 22.65 -42.68 24.01
C GLN A 83 21.75 -43.90 23.78
N SER A 84 20.45 -43.71 23.52
CA SER A 84 19.47 -44.82 23.38
C SER A 84 18.24 -44.41 22.55
N GLY A 85 17.46 -45.39 22.06
CA GLY A 85 16.22 -45.15 21.28
C GLY A 85 16.36 -45.29 19.75
N VAL A 86 17.32 -46.08 19.27
CA VAL A 86 17.56 -46.31 17.83
C VAL A 86 16.32 -46.95 17.19
N GLY A 87 15.96 -46.51 15.98
CA GLY A 87 14.82 -47.08 15.28
C GLY A 87 13.46 -46.67 15.86
N THR A 88 13.41 -45.71 16.78
CA THR A 88 12.17 -45.18 17.36
C THR A 88 12.03 -43.67 17.13
N THR A 89 10.82 -43.15 17.27
CA THR A 89 10.50 -41.71 17.11
C THR A 89 10.98 -40.84 18.27
N SER A 90 11.59 -41.43 19.30
CA SER A 90 12.17 -40.74 20.44
C SER A 90 13.54 -41.31 20.80
N ALA A 91 14.52 -40.46 21.06
CA ALA A 91 15.85 -40.92 21.47
C ALA A 91 16.41 -40.07 22.60
N THR A 92 17.25 -40.69 23.41
CA THR A 92 17.96 -40.04 24.50
C THR A 92 19.32 -39.59 24.00
N PHE A 93 19.66 -38.34 24.26
CA PHE A 93 20.96 -37.73 23.98
C PHE A 93 21.58 -37.22 25.28
N THR A 94 22.91 -37.26 25.37
CA THR A 94 23.65 -36.83 26.57
C THR A 94 24.78 -35.87 26.21
N GLY A 95 25.02 -34.91 27.09
CA GLY A 95 26.12 -33.96 27.01
C GLY A 95 26.13 -33.05 28.24
N SER A 96 26.96 -32.01 28.27
CA SER A 96 27.14 -31.18 29.48
C SER A 96 27.06 -29.69 29.15
N VAL A 97 26.12 -28.96 29.75
CA VAL A 97 26.10 -27.50 29.67
C VAL A 97 27.16 -26.93 30.62
N GLU A 98 27.99 -26.01 30.13
CA GLU A 98 29.03 -25.38 30.94
C GLU A 98 28.44 -24.62 32.14
N SER A 99 29.12 -24.68 33.28
CA SER A 99 28.66 -24.06 34.54
C SER A 99 28.38 -22.57 34.38
N GLY A 100 27.19 -22.12 34.76
CA GLY A 100 26.77 -20.71 34.67
C GLY A 100 26.11 -20.32 33.34
N LYS A 101 25.93 -21.26 32.41
CA LYS A 101 25.24 -21.04 31.14
C LYS A 101 23.83 -21.64 31.13
N THR A 102 22.93 -20.98 30.40
CA THR A 102 21.51 -21.36 30.30
C THR A 102 21.22 -21.88 28.90
N ALA A 103 20.71 -23.11 28.78
CA ALA A 103 20.31 -23.70 27.49
C ALA A 103 19.13 -22.92 26.86
N SER A 104 19.15 -22.74 25.54
CA SER A 104 18.20 -21.89 24.82
C SER A 104 17.46 -22.62 23.68
N PHE A 105 18.18 -23.38 22.86
CA PHE A 105 17.59 -24.18 21.77
C PHE A 105 18.58 -25.25 21.30
N SER A 106 18.08 -26.22 20.54
CA SER A 106 18.88 -27.30 19.96
C SER A 106 18.62 -27.48 18.46
N ILE A 107 19.68 -27.79 17.72
CA ILE A 107 19.69 -27.96 16.27
C ILE A 107 20.16 -29.38 15.92
N TYR A 108 19.54 -29.96 14.90
CA TYR A 108 19.99 -31.17 14.24
C TYR A 108 20.24 -30.90 12.74
N PRO A 109 21.23 -31.54 12.10
CA PRO A 109 22.32 -32.31 12.71
C PRO A 109 23.37 -31.39 13.35
N ASP A 110 24.14 -31.90 14.33
CA ASP A 110 25.31 -31.19 14.82
C ASP A 110 26.41 -31.08 13.74
N GLN A 111 27.03 -29.90 13.63
CA GLN A 111 28.11 -29.61 12.68
C GLN A 111 29.18 -28.74 13.33
N SER A 112 30.46 -29.03 13.10
CA SER A 112 31.58 -28.33 13.74
C SER A 112 31.63 -26.83 13.44
N ASP A 113 31.21 -26.42 12.23
CA ASP A 113 31.18 -25.04 11.73
C ASP A 113 29.87 -24.28 12.06
N MET A 114 28.93 -24.93 12.74
CA MET A 114 27.66 -24.32 13.13
C MET A 114 27.85 -23.22 14.18
N SER A 115 27.22 -22.07 13.97
CA SER A 115 27.26 -20.93 14.89
C SER A 115 25.93 -20.18 14.96
N VAL A 116 25.74 -19.40 16.02
CA VAL A 116 24.60 -18.50 16.16
C VAL A 116 25.11 -17.13 16.58
N THR A 117 24.62 -16.09 15.90
CA THR A 117 24.86 -14.70 16.28
C THR A 117 23.55 -13.94 16.13
N ASN A 118 23.14 -13.17 17.14
CA ASN A 118 21.89 -12.40 17.12
C ASN A 118 20.66 -13.22 16.70
N ASN A 119 20.48 -14.42 17.26
CA ASN A 119 19.43 -15.40 16.91
C ASN A 119 19.43 -15.89 15.45
N ALA A 120 20.43 -15.56 14.64
CA ALA A 120 20.58 -16.12 13.30
C ALA A 120 21.49 -17.36 13.36
N LEU A 121 20.92 -18.53 13.10
CA LEU A 121 21.66 -19.77 12.89
C LEU A 121 22.46 -19.66 11.59
N THR A 122 23.72 -20.08 11.60
CA THR A 122 24.51 -20.38 10.40
C THR A 122 24.96 -21.84 10.45
N MET A 123 24.66 -22.58 9.38
CA MET A 123 25.03 -24.01 9.22
C MET A 123 25.28 -24.34 7.75
N THR A 124 25.75 -25.55 7.45
CA THR A 124 26.08 -25.98 6.07
C THR A 124 25.15 -27.10 5.60
N LEU A 125 24.49 -26.91 4.45
CA LEU A 125 23.87 -28.01 3.70
C LEU A 125 24.92 -28.60 2.74
N PRO A 126 25.34 -29.86 2.90
CA PRO A 126 26.46 -30.40 2.12
C PRO A 126 26.09 -30.60 0.64
N ALA A 127 26.95 -30.10 -0.25
CA ALA A 127 26.82 -30.35 -1.70
C ALA A 127 27.17 -31.81 -2.08
N THR A 128 27.82 -32.56 -1.19
CA THR A 128 28.17 -33.98 -1.42
C THR A 128 27.84 -34.82 -0.18
N LEU A 129 27.02 -35.84 -0.37
CA LEU A 129 26.70 -36.89 0.60
C LEU A 129 27.53 -38.14 0.25
N LYS A 130 28.64 -38.34 0.96
CA LYS A 130 29.54 -39.47 0.70
C LYS A 130 29.01 -40.76 1.33
N LYS A 131 29.14 -41.89 0.64
CA LYS A 131 28.71 -43.22 1.13
C LYS A 131 27.25 -43.22 1.60
N TYR A 132 26.38 -42.67 0.78
CA TYR A 132 24.96 -42.54 1.02
C TYR A 132 24.32 -43.92 1.25
N ALA A 133 24.04 -44.24 2.51
CA ALA A 133 23.43 -45.50 2.95
C ALA A 133 21.90 -45.44 2.98
N GLY A 134 21.31 -44.44 2.31
CA GLY A 134 19.87 -44.30 2.30
C GLY A 134 19.33 -43.67 3.57
N SER A 135 19.97 -42.65 4.17
CA SER A 135 19.46 -41.76 5.25
C SER A 135 19.64 -40.29 4.86
N SER A 136 18.71 -39.41 5.25
CA SER A 136 18.88 -37.96 5.07
C SER A 136 19.36 -37.32 6.38
N ASN A 137 20.00 -36.16 6.33
CA ASN A 137 20.32 -35.36 7.53
C ASN A 137 19.47 -34.09 7.52
N GLY A 138 18.14 -34.24 7.44
CA GLY A 138 17.22 -33.13 7.28
C GLY A 138 17.27 -32.17 8.48
N PRO A 139 17.61 -30.88 8.30
CA PRO A 139 17.81 -29.99 9.44
C PRO A 139 16.53 -29.69 10.23
N MET A 140 16.65 -29.70 11.56
CA MET A 140 15.54 -29.48 12.49
C MET A 140 15.95 -28.59 13.67
N TYR A 141 14.97 -27.93 14.26
CA TYR A 141 15.10 -27.00 15.38
C TYR A 141 14.17 -27.40 16.54
N ALA A 142 14.65 -27.32 17.77
CA ALA A 142 13.85 -27.42 18.98
C ALA A 142 14.15 -26.24 19.92
N LYS A 143 13.11 -25.56 20.39
CA LYS A 143 13.23 -24.51 21.41
C LYS A 143 13.32 -25.15 22.80
N VAL A 144 14.22 -24.66 23.66
CA VAL A 144 14.21 -25.01 25.09
C VAL A 144 13.16 -24.14 25.78
N THR A 145 12.15 -24.77 26.37
CA THR A 145 11.08 -24.08 27.11
C THR A 145 11.36 -23.98 28.61
N ASP A 146 12.15 -24.91 29.14
CA ASP A 146 12.59 -24.93 30.54
C ASP A 146 14.08 -25.30 30.59
N ALA A 147 14.93 -24.32 30.90
CA ALA A 147 16.37 -24.52 30.96
C ALA A 147 16.82 -25.31 32.21
N GLY A 148 15.97 -25.42 33.24
CA GLY A 148 16.21 -26.24 34.43
C GLY A 148 15.79 -27.69 34.24
N ASN A 149 14.98 -27.97 33.21
CA ASN A 149 14.46 -29.30 32.91
C ASN A 149 14.45 -29.58 31.40
N LEU A 150 15.57 -30.11 30.90
CA LEU A 150 15.73 -30.50 29.50
C LEU A 150 15.15 -31.89 29.18
N SER A 151 14.20 -32.38 29.99
CA SER A 151 13.68 -33.75 29.91
C SER A 151 13.03 -34.11 28.57
N ALA A 152 12.51 -33.13 27.79
CA ALA A 152 12.01 -33.39 26.44
C ALA A 152 12.15 -32.19 25.49
N LEU A 153 12.71 -32.41 24.29
CA LEU A 153 12.76 -31.42 23.19
C LEU A 153 11.99 -31.93 21.97
N SER A 154 11.07 -31.11 21.46
CA SER A 154 10.32 -31.40 20.23
C SER A 154 10.95 -30.69 19.03
N PHE A 155 11.51 -31.47 18.11
CA PHE A 155 12.15 -30.98 16.89
C PHE A 155 11.12 -30.71 15.79
N LYS A 156 11.25 -29.52 15.18
CA LYS A 156 10.47 -29.04 14.02
C LYS A 156 11.37 -28.95 12.80
N HIS A 157 10.86 -29.32 11.62
CA HIS A 157 11.60 -29.23 10.36
C HIS A 157 11.87 -27.79 9.95
N MET A 158 13.07 -27.53 9.43
CA MET A 158 13.46 -26.23 8.86
C MET A 158 13.51 -26.23 7.32
N ALA A 159 13.24 -27.37 6.69
CA ALA A 159 13.34 -27.59 5.25
C ALA A 159 12.23 -28.53 4.74
N ALA A 160 12.14 -28.70 3.41
CA ALA A 160 11.37 -29.74 2.76
C ALA A 160 12.26 -30.99 2.49
N LEU A 161 11.65 -32.09 2.04
CA LEU A 161 12.36 -33.30 1.63
C LEU A 161 11.85 -33.81 0.27
N ILE A 162 12.77 -34.18 -0.62
CA ILE A 162 12.43 -34.98 -1.81
C ILE A 162 12.74 -36.45 -1.55
N LYS A 163 11.80 -37.34 -1.89
CA LYS A 163 11.96 -38.80 -1.90
C LYS A 163 11.85 -39.31 -3.33
N LEU A 164 12.90 -39.96 -3.82
CA LEU A 164 12.92 -40.59 -5.15
C LEU A 164 13.41 -42.03 -5.02
N THR A 165 12.64 -42.98 -5.53
CA THR A 165 13.01 -44.40 -5.54
C THR A 165 13.42 -44.82 -6.94
N VAL A 166 14.61 -45.39 -7.07
CA VAL A 166 15.11 -45.98 -8.32
C VAL A 166 15.17 -47.49 -8.13
N ASN A 167 14.43 -48.22 -8.96
CA ASN A 167 14.47 -49.66 -9.07
C ASN A 167 15.47 -50.07 -10.15
N LYS A 168 16.00 -51.29 -10.04
CA LYS A 168 16.91 -51.89 -11.03
C LYS A 168 18.16 -51.02 -11.30
N ILE A 169 18.74 -50.42 -10.25
CA ILE A 169 19.98 -49.63 -10.37
C ILE A 169 21.08 -50.49 -11.01
N PRO A 170 21.73 -50.03 -12.10
CA PRO A 170 22.83 -50.74 -12.74
C PRO A 170 24.01 -50.99 -11.80
N ALA A 171 24.70 -52.11 -11.99
CA ALA A 171 25.78 -52.57 -11.10
C ALA A 171 26.94 -51.56 -10.97
N ASP A 172 27.25 -50.86 -12.06
CA ASP A 172 28.32 -49.86 -12.16
C ASP A 172 27.89 -48.42 -11.81
N ALA A 173 26.62 -48.19 -11.46
CA ALA A 173 26.15 -46.88 -11.00
C ALA A 173 26.67 -46.56 -9.60
N THR A 174 27.18 -45.34 -9.38
CA THR A 174 27.82 -44.94 -8.11
C THR A 174 27.39 -43.56 -7.62
N ILE A 175 26.70 -42.76 -8.45
CA ILE A 175 26.37 -41.37 -8.16
C ILE A 175 24.91 -41.07 -8.50
N PHE A 176 24.22 -40.41 -7.57
CA PHE A 176 22.91 -39.79 -7.78
C PHE A 176 23.01 -38.28 -7.53
N LYS A 177 22.54 -37.45 -8.46
CA LYS A 177 22.58 -35.99 -8.35
C LYS A 177 21.16 -35.42 -8.32
N ILE A 178 20.95 -34.40 -7.50
CA ILE A 178 19.82 -33.49 -7.59
C ILE A 178 20.37 -32.12 -7.95
N THR A 179 19.93 -31.55 -9.07
CA THR A 179 20.24 -30.18 -9.51
C THR A 179 18.94 -29.39 -9.55
N ALA A 180 18.93 -28.14 -9.10
CA ALA A 180 17.73 -27.31 -9.09
C ALA A 180 17.96 -25.91 -9.67
N SER A 181 16.88 -25.19 -9.94
CA SER A 181 16.96 -23.79 -10.42
C SER A 181 17.56 -22.84 -9.40
N ASN A 182 17.36 -23.14 -8.12
CA ASN A 182 17.82 -22.35 -6.98
C ASN A 182 19.03 -23.03 -6.33
N ASN A 183 19.76 -22.28 -5.52
CA ASN A 183 20.79 -22.87 -4.67
C ASN A 183 20.12 -23.79 -3.63
N ILE A 184 20.64 -25.01 -3.49
CA ILE A 184 20.09 -26.07 -2.61
C ILE A 184 21.12 -26.62 -1.62
N ALA A 185 22.40 -26.26 -1.77
CA ALA A 185 23.48 -26.60 -0.87
C ALA A 185 24.43 -25.42 -0.67
N GLY A 186 25.25 -25.47 0.37
CA GLY A 186 26.17 -24.40 0.77
C GLY A 186 25.90 -23.90 2.18
N THR A 187 26.45 -22.74 2.50
CA THR A 187 26.21 -22.05 3.77
C THR A 187 24.75 -21.60 3.81
N CYS A 188 24.04 -21.82 4.91
CA CYS A 188 22.64 -21.45 5.05
C CYS A 188 22.34 -20.87 6.42
N THR A 189 21.24 -20.12 6.50
CA THR A 189 20.80 -19.47 7.74
C THR A 189 19.34 -19.68 8.03
N ALA A 190 18.99 -19.58 9.32
CA ALA A 190 17.60 -19.51 9.80
C ALA A 190 17.48 -18.48 10.92
N ASP A 191 16.39 -17.71 10.91
CA ASP A 191 16.01 -16.83 12.02
C ASP A 191 15.33 -17.65 13.11
N LEU A 192 16.01 -17.79 14.25
CA LEU A 192 15.53 -18.58 15.39
C LEU A 192 14.54 -17.82 16.27
N SER A 193 14.29 -16.53 15.99
CA SER A 193 13.23 -15.76 16.67
C SER A 193 11.83 -16.06 16.10
N ALA A 194 11.76 -16.57 14.87
CA ALA A 194 10.52 -16.99 14.24
C ALA A 194 9.89 -18.22 14.94
N GLU A 195 8.56 -18.31 14.92
CA GLU A 195 7.84 -19.45 15.53
C GLU A 195 8.17 -20.80 14.88
N TYR A 196 8.47 -20.77 13.57
CA TYR A 196 8.90 -21.90 12.74
C TYR A 196 10.09 -21.48 11.86
N PRO A 197 11.33 -21.60 12.36
CA PRO A 197 12.52 -21.25 11.59
C PRO A 197 12.62 -22.08 10.29
N VAL A 198 13.05 -21.45 9.21
CA VAL A 198 13.22 -22.05 7.88
C VAL A 198 14.62 -21.74 7.33
N LEU A 199 15.21 -22.68 6.59
CA LEU A 199 16.54 -22.51 6.02
C LEU A 199 16.52 -21.70 4.72
N THR A 200 17.47 -20.79 4.58
CA THR A 200 17.76 -20.03 3.36
C THR A 200 19.26 -20.12 3.04
N ILE A 201 19.63 -20.39 1.78
CA ILE A 201 21.03 -20.45 1.36
C ILE A 201 21.62 -19.04 1.26
N LYS A 202 22.83 -18.84 1.81
CA LYS A 202 23.67 -17.68 1.57
C LYS A 202 24.53 -17.94 0.32
N ASP A 203 24.74 -16.93 -0.52
CA ASP A 203 25.47 -17.09 -1.79
C ASP A 203 26.92 -17.57 -1.63
N GLU A 204 27.53 -17.39 -0.46
CA GLU A 204 28.86 -17.88 -0.15
C GLU A 204 28.94 -19.42 -0.21
N ARG A 205 29.63 -19.95 -1.23
CA ARG A 205 29.78 -21.39 -1.52
C ARG A 205 28.46 -22.10 -1.85
N ALA A 206 27.48 -21.36 -2.36
CA ALA A 206 26.21 -21.92 -2.77
C ALA A 206 26.37 -22.86 -3.97
N SER A 207 25.62 -23.97 -3.95
CA SER A 207 25.56 -24.94 -5.03
C SER A 207 24.11 -25.21 -5.40
N LYS A 208 23.85 -25.29 -6.71
CA LYS A 208 22.57 -25.74 -7.27
C LYS A 208 22.46 -27.27 -7.31
N THR A 209 23.50 -27.99 -6.92
CA THR A 209 23.57 -29.45 -7.01
C THR A 209 23.95 -30.08 -5.67
N ILE A 210 23.22 -31.14 -5.29
CA ILE A 210 23.57 -32.09 -4.23
C ILE A 210 23.92 -33.43 -4.90
N THR A 211 25.08 -33.98 -4.56
CA THR A 211 25.58 -35.25 -5.10
C THR A 211 25.63 -36.30 -3.99
N ALA A 212 24.91 -37.41 -4.15
CA ALA A 212 24.98 -38.57 -3.28
C ALA A 212 25.81 -39.67 -3.93
N THR A 213 26.92 -40.08 -3.31
CA THR A 213 27.76 -41.19 -3.78
C THR A 213 27.49 -42.45 -2.99
N PHE A 214 27.45 -43.61 -3.65
CA PHE A 214 27.23 -44.91 -3.02
C PHE A 214 28.09 -45.98 -3.71
N ASP A 215 28.33 -47.08 -3.01
CA ASP A 215 29.18 -48.16 -3.55
C ASP A 215 28.45 -48.92 -4.67
N ALA A 216 29.19 -49.25 -5.73
CA ALA A 216 28.74 -50.13 -6.80
C ALA A 216 28.30 -51.49 -6.23
N SER A 217 27.26 -52.09 -6.81
CA SER A 217 26.68 -53.34 -6.29
C SER A 217 26.85 -54.47 -7.30
N SER A 218 26.99 -55.72 -6.82
CA SER A 218 27.18 -56.89 -7.68
C SER A 218 25.88 -57.42 -8.31
N SER A 219 24.73 -56.82 -8.02
CA SER A 219 23.40 -57.23 -8.50
C SER A 219 22.50 -56.01 -8.67
N THR A 220 21.49 -56.06 -9.54
CA THR A 220 20.51 -54.99 -9.68
C THR A 220 19.73 -54.82 -8.36
N THR A 221 19.77 -53.61 -7.79
CA THR A 221 19.14 -53.29 -6.50
C THR A 221 18.22 -52.09 -6.63
N SER A 222 17.29 -51.93 -5.70
CA SER A 222 16.44 -50.74 -5.61
C SER A 222 16.91 -49.87 -4.45
N ARG A 223 16.90 -48.54 -4.61
CA ARG A 223 17.32 -47.58 -3.58
C ARG A 223 16.41 -46.37 -3.56
N SER A 224 16.06 -45.91 -2.35
CA SER A 224 15.37 -44.64 -2.15
C SER A 224 16.35 -43.55 -1.70
N PHE A 225 16.35 -42.44 -2.43
CA PHE A 225 17.10 -41.22 -2.14
C PHE A 225 16.20 -40.22 -1.43
N TYR A 226 16.69 -39.68 -0.31
CA TYR A 226 16.02 -38.71 0.53
C TYR A 226 16.95 -37.50 0.66
N ILE A 227 16.60 -36.37 0.04
CA ILE A 227 17.47 -35.19 -0.03
C ILE A 227 16.71 -33.99 0.56
N PRO A 228 17.28 -33.30 1.57
CA PRO A 228 16.66 -32.08 2.09
C PRO A 228 16.79 -30.95 1.06
N LEU A 229 15.71 -30.21 0.85
CA LEU A 229 15.68 -29.04 -0.02
C LEU A 229 15.20 -27.83 0.79
N PRO A 230 15.86 -26.66 0.68
CA PRO A 230 15.35 -25.41 1.24
C PRO A 230 13.90 -25.14 0.80
N ILE A 231 13.17 -24.34 1.57
CA ILE A 231 11.84 -23.93 1.13
C ILE A 231 11.97 -22.96 -0.05
N GLY A 232 11.00 -22.97 -0.96
CA GLY A 232 10.99 -22.05 -2.08
C GLY A 232 10.28 -22.59 -3.31
N THR A 233 10.18 -21.74 -4.32
CA THR A 233 9.67 -22.11 -5.65
C THR A 233 10.85 -22.44 -6.56
N TYR A 234 10.82 -23.66 -7.10
CA TYR A 234 11.81 -24.21 -8.01
C TYR A 234 11.21 -24.32 -9.40
N GLN A 235 11.84 -23.64 -10.37
CA GLN A 235 11.51 -23.76 -11.80
C GLN A 235 11.66 -25.20 -12.26
N PHE A 236 12.76 -25.82 -11.84
CA PHE A 236 13.07 -27.21 -12.12
C PHE A 236 13.84 -27.83 -10.95
N ILE A 237 13.61 -29.13 -10.76
CA ILE A 237 14.42 -30.03 -9.94
C ILE A 237 14.74 -31.25 -10.80
N THR A 238 16.00 -31.44 -11.13
CA THR A 238 16.51 -32.50 -12.00
C THR A 238 17.24 -33.55 -11.18
N ALA A 239 16.77 -34.79 -11.23
CA ALA A 239 17.43 -35.95 -10.67
C ALA A 239 18.21 -36.71 -11.76
N GLU A 240 19.44 -37.13 -11.48
CA GLU A 240 20.32 -37.84 -12.41
C GLU A 240 20.97 -39.04 -11.72
N LEU A 241 21.03 -40.20 -12.40
CA LEU A 241 21.82 -41.35 -11.97
C LEU A 241 22.98 -41.57 -12.95
N THR A 242 24.20 -41.73 -12.45
CA THR A 242 25.42 -41.87 -13.27
C THR A 242 26.47 -42.78 -12.61
N ASN A 243 27.42 -43.28 -13.40
CA ASN A 243 28.62 -43.97 -12.92
C ASN A 243 29.76 -43.01 -12.53
N GLY A 244 29.58 -41.70 -12.74
CA GLY A 244 30.55 -40.67 -12.41
C GLY A 244 31.68 -40.44 -13.42
N SER A 245 31.74 -41.23 -14.49
CA SER A 245 32.68 -41.06 -15.60
C SER A 245 31.98 -40.58 -16.87
N ASP A 246 31.24 -41.47 -17.53
CA ASP A 246 30.84 -41.36 -18.94
C ASP A 246 29.40 -41.83 -19.21
N LYS A 247 28.75 -42.52 -18.26
CA LYS A 247 27.37 -43.00 -18.43
C LYS A 247 26.41 -42.27 -17.52
N VAL A 248 25.37 -41.70 -18.12
CA VAL A 248 24.17 -41.24 -17.42
C VAL A 248 23.08 -42.25 -17.74
N TYR A 249 22.41 -42.79 -16.71
CA TYR A 249 21.39 -43.82 -16.89
C TYR A 249 20.00 -43.22 -17.04
N PHE A 250 19.73 -42.13 -16.33
CA PHE A 250 18.51 -41.37 -16.56
C PHE A 250 18.65 -39.94 -16.03
N THR A 251 17.78 -39.08 -16.55
CA THR A 251 17.55 -37.73 -16.06
C THR A 251 16.05 -37.53 -15.88
N LYS A 252 15.62 -37.10 -14.69
CA LYS A 252 14.22 -36.80 -14.38
C LYS A 252 14.08 -35.36 -13.91
N THR A 253 13.43 -34.53 -14.71
CA THR A 253 13.15 -33.13 -14.36
C THR A 253 11.71 -32.97 -13.87
N LEU A 254 11.55 -32.26 -12.75
CA LEU A 254 10.27 -31.84 -12.19
C LEU A 254 10.17 -30.32 -12.33
N ASN A 255 9.22 -29.84 -13.14
CA ASN A 255 9.01 -28.42 -13.33
C ASN A 255 8.02 -27.86 -12.29
N ASP A 256 8.21 -26.58 -11.95
CA ASP A 256 7.35 -25.74 -11.11
C ASP A 256 6.93 -26.41 -9.80
N LYS A 257 7.90 -26.57 -8.90
CA LYS A 257 7.66 -27.11 -7.55
C LYS A 257 7.83 -26.03 -6.50
N THR A 258 6.75 -25.74 -5.78
CA THR A 258 6.82 -24.96 -4.55
C THR A 258 6.90 -25.91 -3.38
N LEU A 259 7.95 -25.77 -2.58
CA LEU A 259 8.21 -26.57 -1.39
C LEU A 259 8.08 -25.70 -0.15
N ASN A 260 7.19 -26.10 0.76
CA ASN A 260 7.02 -25.49 2.07
C ASN A 260 7.73 -26.30 3.14
N ARG A 261 7.80 -25.74 4.35
CA ARG A 261 8.34 -26.41 5.53
C ARG A 261 7.60 -27.73 5.75
N ARG A 262 8.33 -28.83 5.97
CA ARG A 262 7.79 -30.18 6.24
C ARG A 262 7.09 -30.82 5.03
N ASP A 263 7.18 -30.25 3.84
CA ASP A 263 6.66 -30.91 2.64
C ASP A 263 7.53 -32.13 2.29
N LEU A 264 6.87 -33.24 1.96
CA LEU A 264 7.48 -34.41 1.33
C LEU A 264 7.10 -34.43 -0.15
N LEU A 265 8.06 -34.11 -1.01
CA LEU A 265 7.92 -34.30 -2.45
C LEU A 265 8.26 -35.75 -2.80
N GLU A 266 7.26 -36.62 -2.86
CA GLU A 266 7.42 -37.99 -3.31
C GLU A 266 7.31 -38.09 -4.83
N VAL A 267 8.39 -38.56 -5.46
CA VAL A 267 8.45 -38.84 -6.90
C VAL A 267 8.07 -40.30 -7.13
N PRO A 268 7.21 -40.62 -8.13
CA PRO A 268 6.92 -42.00 -8.50
C PRO A 268 8.21 -42.80 -8.71
N ALA A 269 8.18 -44.09 -8.31
CA ALA A 269 9.33 -44.96 -8.48
C ALA A 269 9.71 -45.07 -9.96
N LEU A 270 11.02 -45.07 -10.22
CA LEU A 270 11.61 -45.11 -11.55
C LEU A 270 12.26 -46.48 -11.77
N ASP A 271 11.90 -47.17 -12.84
CA ASP A 271 12.58 -48.40 -13.27
C ASP A 271 13.73 -48.03 -14.22
N CYS A 272 14.98 -48.28 -13.83
CA CYS A 272 16.13 -48.04 -14.68
C CYS A 272 16.41 -49.25 -15.59
N VAL A 273 16.34 -49.06 -16.90
CA VAL A 273 16.63 -50.07 -17.93
C VAL A 273 17.77 -49.54 -18.80
N THR A 274 18.74 -50.39 -19.12
CA THR A 274 19.84 -50.04 -20.03
C THR A 274 19.75 -50.89 -21.28
N VAL A 275 19.74 -50.23 -22.43
CA VAL A 275 19.62 -50.85 -23.76
C VAL A 275 20.84 -50.46 -24.58
N GLU A 276 21.58 -51.46 -25.03
CA GLU A 276 22.65 -51.25 -25.99
C GLU A 276 22.06 -51.33 -27.41
N ALA A 277 21.85 -50.17 -28.05
CA ALA A 277 21.34 -50.07 -29.40
C ALA A 277 22.07 -48.98 -30.19
N THR A 278 22.38 -49.27 -31.46
CA THR A 278 23.04 -48.33 -32.40
C THR A 278 22.11 -47.88 -33.53
N THR A 279 20.94 -48.51 -33.68
CA THR A 279 19.96 -48.21 -34.74
C THR A 279 18.52 -48.22 -34.19
N PRO A 280 17.55 -47.56 -34.87
CA PRO A 280 16.14 -47.61 -34.50
C PRO A 280 15.56 -49.03 -34.43
N THR A 281 15.95 -49.93 -35.33
CA THR A 281 15.46 -51.32 -35.34
C THR A 281 15.91 -52.08 -34.09
N ALA A 282 17.19 -51.98 -33.72
CA ALA A 282 17.72 -52.61 -32.50
C ALA A 282 17.03 -52.07 -31.23
N LEU A 283 16.73 -50.76 -31.21
CA LEU A 283 15.98 -50.17 -30.11
C LEU A 283 14.52 -50.66 -30.07
N ASN A 284 13.85 -50.77 -31.22
CA ASN A 284 12.48 -51.29 -31.29
C ASN A 284 12.38 -52.73 -30.78
N GLU A 285 13.36 -53.59 -31.08
CA GLU A 285 13.42 -54.96 -30.53
C GLU A 285 13.49 -54.93 -29.00
N ALA A 286 14.33 -54.07 -28.43
CA ALA A 286 14.44 -53.91 -26.98
C ALA A 286 13.18 -53.31 -26.33
N LEU A 287 12.51 -52.36 -26.99
CA LEU A 287 11.25 -51.75 -26.52
C LEU A 287 10.04 -52.68 -26.64
N ALA A 288 10.11 -53.68 -27.52
CA ALA A 288 9.09 -54.73 -27.64
C ALA A 288 9.19 -55.79 -26.54
N ASP A 289 10.33 -55.90 -25.85
CA ASP A 289 10.48 -56.82 -24.72
C ASP A 289 9.70 -56.33 -23.49
N SER A 290 8.71 -57.13 -23.09
CA SER A 290 7.90 -56.90 -21.89
C SER A 290 8.70 -56.85 -20.57
N SER A 291 9.94 -57.35 -20.56
CA SER A 291 10.84 -57.26 -19.40
C SER A 291 11.41 -55.84 -19.22
N ASN A 292 11.57 -55.11 -20.34
CA ASN A 292 12.09 -53.75 -20.38
C ASN A 292 10.97 -52.72 -20.24
N LEU A 293 9.84 -52.93 -20.92
CA LEU A 293 8.77 -51.93 -20.98
C LEU A 293 7.36 -52.57 -20.96
N PRO A 294 6.42 -52.06 -20.15
CA PRO A 294 5.04 -52.57 -20.15
C PRO A 294 4.37 -52.46 -21.52
N GLN A 295 3.91 -53.60 -22.04
CA GLN A 295 3.15 -53.66 -23.31
C GLN A 295 1.62 -53.53 -23.11
N THR A 296 1.15 -53.61 -21.86
CA THR A 296 -0.26 -53.45 -21.45
C THR A 296 -0.32 -52.57 -20.20
N ALA A 297 -1.50 -52.00 -19.93
CA ALA A 297 -1.65 -50.99 -18.88
C ALA A 297 -1.37 -51.59 -17.49
N PRO A 298 -0.33 -51.15 -16.77
CA PRO A 298 -0.06 -51.64 -15.43
C PRO A 298 -1.14 -51.15 -14.44
N GLU A 299 -1.40 -51.95 -13.40
CA GLU A 299 -2.37 -51.61 -12.35
C GLU A 299 -1.97 -50.36 -11.57
N LYS A 300 -0.68 -50.20 -11.30
CA LYS A 300 -0.08 -49.01 -10.69
C LYS A 300 0.64 -48.20 -11.76
N LYS A 301 0.63 -46.88 -11.59
CA LYS A 301 1.40 -45.99 -12.48
C LYS A 301 2.89 -46.30 -12.35
N THR A 302 3.53 -46.55 -13.49
CA THR A 302 4.96 -46.84 -13.60
C THR A 302 5.61 -45.82 -14.53
N THR A 303 6.82 -45.39 -14.19
CA THR A 303 7.70 -44.64 -15.10
C THR A 303 8.93 -45.49 -15.38
N THR A 304 9.20 -45.73 -16.65
CA THR A 304 10.34 -46.53 -17.11
C THR A 304 11.38 -45.61 -17.73
N ASP A 305 12.59 -45.62 -17.17
CA ASP A 305 13.73 -44.85 -17.67
C ASP A 305 14.66 -45.78 -18.46
N ILE A 306 14.87 -45.47 -19.74
CA ILE A 306 15.62 -46.28 -20.68
C ILE A 306 16.86 -45.50 -21.12
N ALA A 307 18.03 -45.98 -20.67
CA ALA A 307 19.34 -45.48 -21.08
C ALA A 307 19.80 -46.18 -22.36
N ILE A 308 20.16 -45.43 -23.39
CA ILE A 308 20.60 -45.94 -24.68
C ILE A 308 22.11 -45.69 -24.79
N THR A 309 22.90 -46.75 -24.69
CA THR A 309 24.36 -46.65 -24.48
C THR A 309 25.22 -46.79 -25.74
N GLY A 310 24.65 -47.17 -26.88
CA GLY A 310 25.38 -47.30 -28.15
C GLY A 310 25.49 -45.97 -28.91
N GLU A 311 26.50 -45.85 -29.78
CA GLU A 311 26.59 -44.76 -30.75
C GLU A 311 25.44 -44.85 -31.75
N PHE A 312 24.36 -44.13 -31.45
CA PHE A 312 23.11 -44.25 -32.17
C PHE A 312 23.10 -43.41 -33.45
N ALA A 313 22.75 -44.01 -34.58
CA ALA A 313 22.62 -43.29 -35.85
C ALA A 313 21.39 -43.74 -36.65
N THR A 314 20.77 -42.79 -37.36
CA THR A 314 19.70 -43.08 -38.33
C THR A 314 20.28 -43.68 -39.62
N ALA A 315 19.57 -44.62 -40.24
CA ALA A 315 19.91 -45.19 -41.55
C ALA A 315 19.15 -44.51 -42.70
N GLU A 316 19.63 -44.61 -43.95
CA GLU A 316 18.98 -44.03 -45.14
C GLU A 316 17.52 -44.47 -45.34
N GLN A 317 17.19 -45.69 -44.88
CA GLN A 317 15.81 -46.20 -44.76
C GLN A 317 15.50 -46.52 -43.29
N SER A 318 15.44 -45.49 -42.47
CA SER A 318 15.15 -45.60 -41.03
C SER A 318 13.69 -45.96 -40.76
N THR A 319 13.43 -47.12 -40.17
CA THR A 319 12.17 -47.37 -39.44
C THR A 319 12.10 -46.44 -38.23
N GLY A 320 10.95 -45.81 -37.94
CA GLY A 320 10.82 -44.99 -36.74
C GLY A 320 10.95 -45.78 -35.44
N ILE A 321 11.29 -45.11 -34.34
CA ILE A 321 11.28 -45.69 -33.00
C ILE A 321 9.83 -45.78 -32.54
N GLU A 322 9.30 -47.01 -32.49
CA GLU A 322 7.91 -47.30 -32.17
C GLU A 322 7.71 -47.38 -30.65
N ILE A 323 7.14 -46.32 -30.09
CA ILE A 323 6.90 -46.20 -28.65
C ILE A 323 5.52 -46.77 -28.30
N PRO A 324 5.43 -47.78 -27.40
CA PRO A 324 4.15 -48.23 -26.86
C PRO A 324 3.44 -47.11 -26.07
N VAL A 325 2.25 -46.72 -26.52
CA VAL A 325 1.44 -45.68 -25.86
C VAL A 325 0.34 -46.36 -25.08
N VAL A 326 0.60 -46.54 -23.79
CA VAL A 326 -0.22 -47.36 -22.89
C VAL A 326 -0.51 -46.59 -21.61
N LYS A 327 -1.77 -46.60 -21.17
CA LYS A 327 -2.22 -45.92 -19.95
C LYS A 327 -1.40 -46.40 -18.75
N ASN A 328 -1.09 -45.47 -17.83
CA ASN A 328 -0.30 -45.71 -16.62
C ASN A 328 1.18 -46.08 -16.85
N SER A 329 1.67 -46.03 -18.09
CA SER A 329 3.06 -46.34 -18.44
C SER A 329 3.76 -45.12 -19.05
N ASP A 330 4.40 -44.30 -18.21
CA ASP A 330 5.23 -43.18 -18.67
C ASP A 330 6.64 -43.69 -19.03
N ILE A 331 7.26 -43.09 -20.04
CA ILE A 331 8.54 -43.56 -20.62
C ILE A 331 9.52 -42.39 -20.69
N ASN A 332 10.75 -42.59 -20.25
CA ASN A 332 11.83 -41.63 -20.40
C ASN A 332 12.94 -42.30 -21.23
N LEU A 333 13.25 -41.75 -22.40
CA LEU A 333 14.34 -42.20 -23.27
C LEU A 333 15.53 -41.26 -23.11
N ALA A 334 16.69 -41.79 -22.77
CA ALA A 334 17.92 -41.01 -22.63
C ALA A 334 19.02 -41.60 -23.52
N PHE A 335 19.54 -40.80 -24.45
CA PHE A 335 20.69 -41.18 -25.27
C PHE A 335 21.99 -40.76 -24.57
N ASN A 336 22.95 -41.68 -24.42
CA ASN A 336 24.24 -41.37 -23.77
C ASN A 336 25.21 -40.66 -24.72
N SER A 337 25.01 -40.79 -26.03
CA SER A 337 25.73 -40.06 -27.07
C SER A 337 24.74 -39.29 -27.94
N VAL A 338 25.16 -38.16 -28.51
CA VAL A 338 24.32 -37.38 -29.43
C VAL A 338 23.94 -38.26 -30.64
N PRO A 339 22.64 -38.49 -30.92
CA PRO A 339 22.24 -39.31 -32.07
C PRO A 339 22.66 -38.70 -33.40
N GLY A 340 23.26 -39.51 -34.28
CA GLY A 340 23.60 -39.09 -35.64
C GLY A 340 22.38 -39.08 -36.57
N THR A 341 21.96 -37.90 -37.04
CA THR A 341 20.77 -37.71 -37.91
C THR A 341 21.12 -37.23 -39.31
N SER A 342 22.32 -37.52 -39.81
CA SER A 342 22.75 -37.13 -41.17
C SER A 342 21.94 -37.81 -42.27
N ASN A 343 21.38 -38.99 -41.99
CA ASN A 343 20.61 -39.79 -42.95
C ASN A 343 19.09 -39.61 -42.79
N GLY A 344 18.64 -38.62 -42.00
CA GLY A 344 17.24 -38.35 -41.72
C GLY A 344 16.98 -38.00 -40.26
N ALA A 345 15.81 -37.41 -39.97
CA ALA A 345 15.42 -37.07 -38.60
C ALA A 345 15.18 -38.34 -37.76
N LEU A 346 15.51 -38.28 -36.47
CA LEU A 346 15.16 -39.29 -35.48
C LEU A 346 13.63 -39.34 -35.31
N GLN A 347 12.99 -40.39 -35.79
CA GLN A 347 11.53 -40.51 -35.76
C GLN A 347 11.07 -41.22 -34.49
N LEU A 348 10.15 -40.62 -33.73
CA LEU A 348 9.42 -41.24 -32.63
C LEU A 348 7.95 -41.37 -33.03
N THR A 349 7.42 -42.59 -33.05
CA THR A 349 6.07 -42.88 -33.52
C THR A 349 5.27 -43.63 -32.47
N ASP A 350 3.99 -43.27 -32.33
CA ASP A 350 3.08 -44.00 -31.46
C ASP A 350 2.77 -45.36 -32.11
N LYS A 351 3.32 -46.43 -31.52
CA LYS A 351 3.16 -47.81 -31.98
C LYS A 351 1.69 -48.25 -32.05
N ASN A 352 0.88 -47.68 -31.16
CA ASN A 352 -0.52 -48.05 -30.97
C ASN A 352 -1.47 -47.05 -31.63
N LYS A 353 -0.99 -46.09 -32.45
CA LYS A 353 -1.81 -44.97 -32.97
C LYS A 353 -2.94 -45.40 -33.91
N GLU A 354 -2.90 -46.62 -34.43
CA GLU A 354 -3.83 -47.11 -35.45
C GLU A 354 -4.00 -46.07 -36.59
N SER A 355 -5.23 -45.64 -36.89
CA SER A 355 -5.54 -44.59 -37.88
C SER A 355 -5.66 -43.18 -37.29
N GLN A 356 -5.32 -42.98 -36.00
CA GLN A 356 -5.44 -41.68 -35.37
C GLN A 356 -4.27 -40.77 -35.77
N THR A 357 -4.58 -39.70 -36.51
CA THR A 357 -3.65 -38.65 -36.90
C THR A 357 -3.83 -37.36 -36.10
N ASP A 358 -5.03 -37.15 -35.56
CA ASP A 358 -5.38 -35.93 -34.86
C ASP A 358 -4.97 -35.97 -33.37
N PRO A 359 -4.48 -34.84 -32.81
CA PRO A 359 -4.19 -34.70 -31.40
C PRO A 359 -5.37 -35.12 -30.50
N ALA A 360 -5.14 -36.10 -29.62
CA ALA A 360 -6.11 -36.48 -28.61
C ALA A 360 -6.33 -35.35 -27.59
N GLU A 361 -7.56 -35.19 -27.12
CA GLU A 361 -7.89 -34.24 -26.05
C GLU A 361 -7.10 -34.52 -24.76
N ILE A 362 -6.88 -35.79 -24.45
CA ILE A 362 -6.18 -36.25 -23.26
C ILE A 362 -5.04 -37.18 -23.61
N ALA A 363 -3.86 -36.91 -23.03
CA ALA A 363 -2.71 -37.77 -23.18
C ALA A 363 -2.92 -39.10 -22.44
N THR A 364 -2.64 -40.21 -23.11
CA THR A 364 -2.68 -41.57 -22.56
C THR A 364 -1.53 -41.80 -21.59
N ASN A 365 -0.34 -41.30 -21.93
CA ASN A 365 0.87 -41.36 -21.12
C ASN A 365 1.80 -40.16 -21.43
N LYS A 366 2.96 -40.14 -20.77
CA LYS A 366 4.04 -39.19 -21.03
C LYS A 366 5.29 -39.88 -21.57
N VAL A 367 5.94 -39.23 -22.52
CA VAL A 367 7.23 -39.69 -23.08
C VAL A 367 8.24 -38.56 -23.00
N SER A 368 9.38 -38.76 -22.34
CA SER A 368 10.53 -37.84 -22.40
C SER A 368 11.58 -38.35 -23.37
N LEU A 369 12.18 -37.44 -24.13
CA LEU A 369 13.33 -37.68 -24.98
C LEU A 369 14.48 -36.79 -24.50
N ALA A 370 15.58 -37.39 -24.06
CA ALA A 370 16.77 -36.69 -23.59
C ALA A 370 17.99 -37.03 -24.46
N ILE A 371 18.76 -36.01 -24.83
CA ILE A 371 20.04 -36.14 -25.53
C ILE A 371 21.14 -35.42 -24.73
N PRO A 372 22.41 -35.80 -24.85
CA PRO A 372 23.49 -35.12 -24.14
C PRO A 372 23.82 -33.78 -24.79
N GLU A 373 24.68 -33.02 -24.13
CA GLU A 373 25.20 -31.76 -24.64
C GLU A 373 25.90 -31.96 -26.00
N VAL A 374 25.60 -31.09 -26.95
CA VAL A 374 26.19 -31.13 -28.30
C VAL A 374 27.48 -30.32 -28.25
N SER A 375 28.63 -31.00 -28.22
CA SER A 375 29.95 -30.35 -28.16
C SER A 375 30.34 -29.67 -29.47
N ASP A 376 31.05 -28.55 -29.40
CA ASP A 376 31.53 -27.75 -30.56
C ASP A 376 32.52 -28.49 -31.48
N GLY A 377 32.95 -29.71 -31.14
CA GLY A 377 33.97 -30.51 -31.82
C GLY A 377 33.55 -31.20 -33.13
N GLY A 378 32.45 -30.80 -33.77
CA GLY A 378 32.01 -31.31 -35.09
C GLY A 378 30.78 -32.21 -35.10
N THR A 379 30.18 -32.51 -33.93
CA THR A 379 28.91 -33.26 -33.83
C THR A 379 27.73 -32.33 -34.07
N SER A 380 26.89 -32.59 -35.08
CA SER A 380 25.70 -31.77 -35.33
C SER A 380 24.55 -32.13 -34.38
N ALA A 381 23.80 -31.12 -33.92
CA ALA A 381 22.57 -31.33 -33.17
C ALA A 381 21.57 -32.18 -33.96
N PRO A 382 20.87 -33.13 -33.32
CA PRO A 382 19.96 -34.04 -34.01
C PRO A 382 18.66 -33.34 -34.43
N SER A 383 18.15 -33.69 -35.61
CA SER A 383 16.77 -33.38 -36.00
C SER A 383 15.83 -34.50 -35.55
N VAL A 384 14.62 -34.17 -35.09
CA VAL A 384 13.66 -35.11 -34.51
C VAL A 384 12.28 -34.92 -35.14
N ALA A 385 11.61 -36.02 -35.50
CA ALA A 385 10.22 -36.01 -35.93
C ALA A 385 9.39 -36.84 -34.96
N ILE A 386 8.39 -36.23 -34.34
CA ILE A 386 7.55 -36.82 -33.30
C ILE A 386 6.13 -36.93 -33.85
N ASP A 387 5.61 -38.15 -33.96
CA ASP A 387 4.24 -38.42 -34.35
C ASP A 387 3.56 -39.28 -33.27
N MET A 388 3.16 -38.60 -32.21
CA MET A 388 2.67 -39.17 -30.95
C MET A 388 1.35 -38.52 -30.52
N PRO A 389 0.28 -38.57 -31.34
CA PRO A 389 -0.94 -37.77 -31.18
C PRO A 389 -1.72 -38.04 -29.88
N ARG A 390 -1.39 -39.09 -29.12
CA ARG A 390 -2.05 -39.46 -27.87
C ARG A 390 -1.15 -39.30 -26.64
N THR A 391 -0.04 -38.59 -26.76
CA THR A 391 1.01 -38.55 -25.74
C THR A 391 1.46 -37.12 -25.48
N THR A 392 1.75 -36.80 -24.22
CA THR A 392 2.54 -35.63 -23.84
C THR A 392 4.01 -35.96 -24.05
N VAL A 393 4.71 -35.20 -24.89
CA VAL A 393 6.13 -35.42 -25.14
C VAL A 393 6.96 -34.33 -24.46
N THR A 394 8.09 -34.69 -23.86
CA THR A 394 9.01 -33.75 -23.22
C THR A 394 10.38 -33.85 -23.87
N LEU A 395 10.92 -32.75 -24.38
CA LEU A 395 12.31 -32.63 -24.79
C LEU A 395 13.14 -32.26 -23.56
N SER A 396 14.22 -32.99 -23.33
CA SER A 396 15.05 -32.91 -22.14
C SER A 396 16.55 -32.99 -22.48
N ALA A 397 17.40 -32.69 -21.51
CA ALA A 397 18.84 -32.90 -21.61
C ALA A 397 19.27 -34.12 -20.79
N VAL A 398 20.29 -34.83 -21.27
CA VAL A 398 21.16 -35.68 -20.44
C VAL A 398 22.23 -34.74 -19.89
N GLY A 399 22.21 -34.50 -18.56
CA GLY A 399 22.97 -33.41 -17.95
C GLY A 399 22.17 -32.11 -17.87
N ALA A 400 22.86 -30.97 -18.01
CA ALA A 400 22.29 -29.64 -17.77
C ALA A 400 21.71 -28.97 -19.04
N THR A 401 22.30 -29.24 -20.19
CA THR A 401 22.02 -28.53 -21.46
C THR A 401 21.95 -29.52 -22.62
N SER A 402 21.12 -29.21 -23.61
CA SER A 402 21.04 -29.99 -24.86
C SER A 402 20.54 -29.11 -25.99
N THR A 403 20.95 -29.41 -27.22
CA THR A 403 20.48 -28.71 -28.41
C THR A 403 19.89 -29.67 -29.43
N TYR A 404 18.66 -29.40 -29.85
CA TYR A 404 17.99 -30.04 -30.97
C TYR A 404 18.02 -29.11 -32.17
N ASN A 405 18.24 -29.66 -33.37
CA ASN A 405 18.29 -28.88 -34.60
C ASN A 405 16.87 -28.52 -35.08
N GLU A 406 16.21 -29.38 -35.85
CA GLU A 406 14.81 -29.20 -36.23
C GLU A 406 13.95 -30.25 -35.52
N VAL A 407 12.88 -29.81 -34.85
CA VAL A 407 11.90 -30.70 -34.21
C VAL A 407 10.55 -30.48 -34.88
N THR A 408 10.03 -31.51 -35.54
CA THR A 408 8.67 -31.51 -36.09
C THR A 408 7.77 -32.38 -35.22
N VAL A 409 6.62 -31.87 -34.77
CA VAL A 409 5.85 -32.56 -33.72
C VAL A 409 4.34 -32.59 -33.97
N THR A 410 3.76 -33.77 -33.76
CA THR A 410 2.34 -33.99 -33.43
C THR A 410 2.27 -34.68 -32.06
N THR A 411 1.61 -34.04 -31.11
CA THR A 411 1.35 -34.59 -29.76
C THR A 411 -0.13 -34.59 -29.44
N ALA A 412 -0.53 -35.12 -28.28
CA ALA A 412 -1.85 -34.83 -27.75
C ALA A 412 -2.01 -33.32 -27.50
N LYS A 413 -3.25 -32.84 -27.38
CA LYS A 413 -3.53 -31.45 -26.95
C LYS A 413 -2.93 -31.14 -25.58
N GLN A 414 -2.71 -32.17 -24.76
CA GLN A 414 -1.84 -32.13 -23.60
C GLN A 414 -0.36 -32.18 -24.05
N THR A 415 0.03 -31.05 -24.63
CA THR A 415 1.32 -30.39 -24.80
C THR A 415 2.63 -31.17 -25.05
N LEU A 416 3.42 -30.69 -26.01
CA LEU A 416 4.88 -30.83 -26.07
C LEU A 416 5.56 -29.90 -25.05
N VAL A 417 6.42 -30.42 -24.19
CA VAL A 417 7.20 -29.63 -23.22
C VAL A 417 8.65 -29.49 -23.67
N VAL A 418 9.15 -28.27 -23.78
CA VAL A 418 10.58 -27.96 -23.96
C VAL A 418 11.17 -27.59 -22.61
N ASN A 419 11.90 -28.50 -21.97
CA ASN A 419 12.43 -28.28 -20.62
C ASN A 419 13.47 -27.14 -20.56
N ALA A 420 13.68 -26.61 -19.35
CA ALA A 420 14.78 -25.70 -19.07
C ALA A 420 16.14 -26.32 -19.45
N GLY A 421 17.06 -25.51 -19.97
CA GLY A 421 18.36 -25.98 -20.48
C GLY A 421 18.32 -26.61 -21.88
N VAL A 422 17.13 -26.88 -22.42
CA VAL A 422 16.96 -27.36 -23.80
C VAL A 422 16.89 -26.19 -24.76
N THR A 423 17.65 -26.26 -25.84
CA THR A 423 17.54 -25.36 -27.00
C THR A 423 17.00 -26.13 -28.19
N VAL A 424 15.97 -25.60 -28.85
CA VAL A 424 15.46 -26.09 -30.13
C VAL A 424 15.68 -25.01 -31.17
N LYS A 425 16.51 -25.25 -32.20
CA LYS A 425 16.77 -24.23 -33.22
C LYS A 425 15.53 -23.93 -34.04
N LYS A 426 14.79 -24.96 -34.45
CA LYS A 426 13.53 -24.80 -35.17
C LYS A 426 12.48 -25.79 -34.70
N LEU A 427 11.38 -25.30 -34.16
CA LEU A 427 10.27 -26.08 -33.66
C LEU A 427 9.05 -25.92 -34.58
N ILE A 428 8.65 -27.00 -35.24
CA ILE A 428 7.53 -27.05 -36.19
C ILE A 428 6.37 -27.83 -35.57
N ILE A 429 5.24 -27.16 -35.34
CA ILE A 429 4.04 -27.74 -34.72
C ILE A 429 3.04 -28.18 -35.81
N LYS A 430 2.93 -29.49 -36.00
CA LYS A 430 1.91 -30.13 -36.86
C LYS A 430 0.60 -30.38 -36.12
N GLY A 431 0.65 -30.61 -34.81
CA GLY A 431 -0.54 -30.77 -33.98
C GLY A 431 -0.23 -30.83 -32.48
N GLY A 432 -1.19 -30.39 -31.67
CA GLY A 432 -1.05 -30.28 -30.21
C GLY A 432 -0.66 -28.87 -29.77
N ASN A 433 -0.35 -28.71 -28.49
CA ASN A 433 0.03 -27.46 -27.84
C ASN A 433 1.49 -27.50 -27.36
N VAL A 434 2.04 -26.37 -26.88
CA VAL A 434 3.45 -26.28 -26.46
C VAL A 434 3.61 -25.59 -25.11
N GLU A 435 4.48 -26.13 -24.26
CA GLU A 435 4.97 -25.54 -23.01
C GLU A 435 6.47 -25.34 -23.14
N ILE A 436 6.95 -24.11 -22.91
CA ILE A 436 8.35 -23.75 -23.11
C ILE A 436 8.93 -23.24 -21.79
N TYR A 437 9.97 -23.92 -21.33
CA TYR A 437 10.84 -23.53 -20.22
C TYR A 437 12.27 -23.22 -20.71
N GLY A 438 12.66 -23.82 -21.84
CA GLY A 438 13.96 -23.64 -22.48
C GLY A 438 14.00 -22.54 -23.54
N THR A 439 14.88 -22.71 -24.53
CA THR A 439 15.03 -21.78 -25.66
C THR A 439 14.49 -22.38 -26.94
N VAL A 440 13.69 -21.60 -27.68
CA VAL A 440 13.26 -21.91 -29.05
C VAL A 440 13.73 -20.78 -29.96
N GLU A 441 14.62 -21.06 -30.91
CA GLU A 441 15.14 -20.00 -31.79
C GLU A 441 14.12 -19.60 -32.86
N GLU A 442 13.43 -20.57 -33.46
CA GLU A 442 12.32 -20.33 -34.39
C GLU A 442 11.14 -21.25 -34.06
N LEU A 443 9.96 -20.65 -33.84
CA LEU A 443 8.70 -21.36 -33.68
C LEU A 443 7.84 -21.21 -34.93
N VAL A 444 7.40 -22.35 -35.48
CA VAL A 444 6.64 -22.42 -36.73
C VAL A 444 5.43 -23.32 -36.55
N ARG A 445 4.27 -22.91 -37.09
CA ARG A 445 3.12 -23.79 -37.24
C ARG A 445 3.16 -24.37 -38.65
N ASP A 446 3.08 -25.69 -38.76
CA ASP A 446 3.11 -26.37 -40.05
C ASP A 446 1.93 -25.95 -40.94
N GLY A 447 2.14 -25.87 -42.26
CA GLY A 447 1.09 -25.46 -43.21
C GLY A 447 -0.08 -26.43 -43.32
N SER A 448 0.09 -27.69 -42.93
CA SER A 448 -1.01 -28.67 -42.85
C SER A 448 -1.87 -28.51 -41.60
N ASN A 449 -1.39 -27.78 -40.58
CA ASN A 449 -2.15 -27.50 -39.37
C ASN A 449 -2.98 -26.23 -39.57
N SER A 450 -4.31 -26.35 -39.50
CA SER A 450 -5.23 -25.22 -39.62
C SER A 450 -5.65 -24.62 -38.27
N ALA A 451 -5.38 -25.29 -37.15
CA ALA A 451 -5.75 -24.84 -35.81
C ALA A 451 -4.78 -23.78 -35.26
N THR A 452 -5.30 -22.88 -34.40
CA THR A 452 -4.45 -22.02 -33.55
C THR A 452 -3.73 -22.89 -32.53
N VAL A 453 -2.43 -22.68 -32.34
CA VAL A 453 -1.62 -23.43 -31.38
C VAL A 453 -1.51 -22.64 -30.07
N ASP A 454 -1.89 -23.25 -28.95
CA ASP A 454 -1.66 -22.66 -27.64
C ASP A 454 -0.20 -22.88 -27.22
N VAL A 455 0.48 -21.80 -26.83
CA VAL A 455 1.87 -21.82 -26.37
C VAL A 455 1.95 -21.14 -25.02
N ALA A 456 2.36 -21.89 -24.00
CA ALA A 456 2.61 -21.38 -22.66
C ALA A 456 4.12 -21.33 -22.38
N SER A 457 4.60 -20.24 -21.79
CA SER A 457 6.01 -20.09 -21.44
C SER A 457 6.20 -19.68 -19.99
N PHE A 458 7.29 -20.16 -19.38
CA PHE A 458 7.53 -20.01 -17.95
C PHE A 458 8.99 -19.69 -17.66
N GLY A 459 9.23 -18.93 -16.59
CA GLY A 459 10.58 -18.66 -16.12
C GLY A 459 11.49 -18.03 -17.16
N ALA A 460 12.67 -18.59 -17.33
CA ALA A 460 13.70 -18.12 -18.26
C ALA A 460 13.45 -18.54 -19.72
N ALA A 461 12.23 -18.96 -20.07
CA ALA A 461 11.89 -19.31 -21.43
C ALA A 461 12.22 -18.19 -22.42
N ASN A 462 12.85 -18.56 -23.52
CA ASN A 462 13.30 -17.64 -24.56
C ASN A 462 12.81 -18.09 -25.93
N ILE A 463 11.95 -17.29 -26.57
CA ILE A 463 11.51 -17.52 -27.95
C ILE A 463 12.12 -16.40 -28.79
N LYS A 464 13.05 -16.70 -29.69
CA LYS A 464 13.74 -15.65 -30.46
C LYS A 464 12.92 -15.16 -31.66
N ALA A 465 12.25 -16.06 -32.36
CA ALA A 465 11.40 -15.74 -33.50
C ALA A 465 10.16 -16.65 -33.58
N VAL A 466 9.05 -16.09 -34.09
CA VAL A 466 7.82 -16.81 -34.38
C VAL A 466 7.39 -16.48 -35.81
N THR A 467 7.22 -17.51 -36.63
CA THR A 467 6.75 -17.37 -38.01
C THR A 467 5.22 -17.32 -38.03
N ASN A 468 4.65 -16.25 -38.56
CA ASN A 468 3.20 -15.97 -38.57
C ASN A 468 2.57 -16.02 -37.15
N PRO A 469 2.93 -15.08 -36.25
CA PRO A 469 2.53 -15.08 -34.84
C PRO A 469 1.01 -15.16 -34.60
N GLU A 470 0.20 -14.68 -35.54
CA GLU A 470 -1.27 -14.74 -35.49
C GLU A 470 -1.85 -16.17 -35.47
N ASN A 471 -1.05 -17.17 -35.84
CA ASN A 471 -1.42 -18.58 -35.74
C ASN A 471 -1.26 -19.16 -34.33
N PHE A 472 -0.73 -18.38 -33.39
CA PHE A 472 -0.43 -18.80 -32.03
C PHE A 472 -1.20 -17.98 -31.01
N LYS A 473 -1.60 -18.64 -29.92
CA LYS A 473 -2.04 -17.98 -28.70
C LYS A 473 -0.94 -18.12 -27.66
N LEU A 474 -0.11 -17.10 -27.55
CA LEU A 474 1.04 -17.08 -26.65
C LEU A 474 0.62 -16.55 -25.27
N THR A 475 0.97 -17.29 -24.23
CA THR A 475 0.80 -16.90 -22.84
C THR A 475 2.12 -17.09 -22.10
N SER A 476 2.40 -16.25 -21.11
CA SER A 476 3.63 -16.34 -20.34
C SER A 476 3.42 -15.99 -18.87
N THR A 477 4.05 -16.74 -17.97
CA THR A 477 4.03 -16.47 -16.52
C THR A 477 5.43 -16.16 -16.03
N TRP A 478 5.58 -15.02 -15.36
CA TRP A 478 6.87 -14.60 -14.80
C TRP A 478 7.13 -15.24 -13.43
N ASP A 479 8.39 -15.53 -13.16
CA ASP A 479 8.85 -16.08 -11.89
C ASP A 479 9.31 -15.02 -10.88
N GLY A 480 9.45 -13.77 -11.33
CA GLY A 480 9.92 -12.64 -10.53
C GLY A 480 11.43 -12.43 -10.57
N ILE A 481 12.18 -13.23 -11.33
CA ILE A 481 13.65 -13.25 -11.30
C ILE A 481 14.25 -13.30 -12.71
N SER A 482 13.69 -14.13 -13.59
CA SER A 482 14.24 -14.37 -14.92
C SER A 482 14.11 -13.15 -15.81
N GLN A 483 15.21 -12.78 -16.47
CA GLN A 483 15.29 -11.68 -17.43
C GLN A 483 16.09 -12.16 -18.65
N VAL A 484 15.52 -12.01 -19.83
CA VAL A 484 16.13 -12.47 -21.08
C VAL A 484 15.96 -11.39 -22.14
N GLU A 485 17.02 -11.02 -22.85
CA GLU A 485 16.90 -9.98 -23.88
C GLU A 485 15.98 -10.42 -25.03
N ALA A 486 15.07 -9.52 -25.44
CA ALA A 486 14.19 -9.76 -26.58
C ALA A 486 14.94 -9.56 -27.92
N THR A 487 14.67 -10.42 -28.89
CA THR A 487 15.25 -10.28 -30.24
C THR A 487 14.47 -9.27 -31.06
N ASN A 488 15.13 -8.23 -31.58
CA ASN A 488 14.52 -7.15 -32.38
C ASN A 488 13.33 -6.45 -31.69
N GLY A 489 13.32 -6.40 -30.35
CA GLY A 489 12.22 -5.80 -29.57
C GLY A 489 10.93 -6.64 -29.55
N ASN A 490 10.94 -7.88 -30.05
CA ASN A 490 9.76 -8.76 -30.01
C ASN A 490 9.70 -9.54 -28.70
N ILE A 491 8.65 -9.31 -27.92
CA ILE A 491 8.42 -9.91 -26.61
C ILE A 491 7.39 -11.02 -26.77
N TYR A 492 7.84 -12.27 -26.67
CA TYR A 492 7.01 -13.47 -26.68
C TYR A 492 6.89 -14.10 -25.27
N THR A 493 7.77 -13.75 -24.34
CA THR A 493 7.78 -14.30 -22.97
C THR A 493 7.84 -13.20 -21.91
N ALA A 494 7.44 -13.53 -20.68
CA ALA A 494 7.45 -12.61 -19.55
C ALA A 494 8.88 -12.25 -19.12
N ALA A 495 9.84 -13.18 -19.25
CA ALA A 495 11.26 -12.88 -19.03
C ALA A 495 11.82 -11.87 -20.06
N GLN A 496 11.30 -11.89 -21.30
CA GLN A 496 11.63 -10.88 -22.31
C GLN A 496 11.08 -9.49 -21.98
N LEU A 497 9.87 -9.42 -21.42
CA LEU A 497 9.32 -8.17 -20.90
C LEU A 497 10.13 -7.68 -19.68
N ALA A 498 10.43 -8.59 -18.75
CA ALA A 498 11.11 -8.29 -17.50
C ALA A 498 12.54 -7.76 -17.69
N PHE A 499 13.21 -8.09 -18.81
CA PHE A 499 14.52 -7.55 -19.18
C PHE A 499 14.54 -6.02 -19.30
N TYR A 500 13.40 -5.42 -19.67
CA TYR A 500 13.27 -3.96 -19.82
C TYR A 500 12.96 -3.23 -18.51
N GLN A 501 12.86 -3.92 -17.38
CA GLN A 501 12.72 -3.27 -16.08
C GLN A 501 13.93 -2.39 -15.77
N SER A 502 13.70 -1.35 -14.98
CA SER A 502 14.83 -0.66 -14.35
C SER A 502 15.53 -1.61 -13.37
N LYS A 503 16.83 -1.44 -13.12
CA LYS A 503 17.59 -2.29 -12.19
C LYS A 503 17.49 -1.80 -10.76
N THR A 504 17.87 -0.55 -10.54
CA THR A 504 17.83 0.13 -9.24
C THR A 504 17.57 1.61 -9.46
N ALA A 505 16.96 2.27 -8.48
CA ALA A 505 16.82 3.72 -8.49
C ALA A 505 18.22 4.36 -8.44
N PRO A 506 18.63 5.13 -9.46
CA PRO A 506 19.93 5.78 -9.44
C PRO A 506 19.94 6.91 -8.40
N ASN A 507 21.06 7.04 -7.68
CA ASN A 507 21.21 7.99 -6.58
C ASN A 507 21.57 9.42 -7.04
N ASP A 508 22.03 9.57 -8.29
CA ASP A 508 22.74 10.78 -8.74
C ASP A 508 22.06 11.48 -9.92
N VAL A 509 20.92 10.96 -10.39
CA VAL A 509 20.19 11.53 -11.54
C VAL A 509 18.81 12.03 -11.17
N ASN A 510 18.43 13.12 -11.81
CA ASN A 510 17.11 13.74 -11.72
C ASN A 510 16.09 12.95 -12.56
N TYR A 511 14.81 13.03 -12.18
CA TYR A 511 13.65 12.51 -12.95
C TYR A 511 13.58 12.89 -14.43
N LYS A 512 14.36 13.87 -14.89
CA LYS A 512 14.45 14.30 -16.29
C LYS A 512 15.46 13.50 -17.12
N SER A 513 16.25 12.64 -16.50
CA SER A 513 17.38 11.94 -17.13
C SER A 513 17.51 10.51 -16.61
N LEU A 514 16.40 9.83 -16.32
CA LEU A 514 16.43 8.43 -15.91
C LEU A 514 16.90 7.54 -17.09
N PRO A 515 17.74 6.52 -16.85
CA PRO A 515 18.27 5.67 -17.91
C PRO A 515 17.14 4.98 -18.69
N VAL A 516 17.17 5.12 -20.02
CA VAL A 516 16.21 4.47 -20.92
C VAL A 516 16.46 2.96 -20.92
N THR A 517 15.41 2.17 -20.69
CA THR A 517 15.49 0.71 -20.71
C THR A 517 15.02 0.14 -22.04
N LEU A 518 14.02 0.76 -22.69
CA LEU A 518 13.57 0.36 -24.03
C LEU A 518 14.38 1.08 -25.12
N THR A 519 15.34 0.37 -25.72
CA THR A 519 16.28 0.91 -26.70
C THR A 519 15.90 0.64 -28.17
N ALA A 520 15.06 -0.38 -28.42
CA ALA A 520 14.59 -0.70 -29.77
C ALA A 520 13.64 0.40 -30.31
N GLU A 521 13.64 0.63 -31.63
CA GLU A 521 12.72 1.60 -32.27
C GLU A 521 11.26 1.29 -31.97
N THR A 522 10.91 0.00 -32.09
CA THR A 522 9.61 -0.54 -31.72
C THR A 522 9.81 -1.77 -30.85
N THR A 523 9.19 -1.78 -29.69
CA THR A 523 9.07 -2.96 -28.82
C THR A 523 7.64 -3.48 -28.91
N THR A 524 7.47 -4.75 -29.26
CA THR A 524 6.15 -5.34 -29.54
C THR A 524 5.88 -6.52 -28.64
N LEU A 525 4.74 -6.52 -27.96
CA LEU A 525 4.23 -7.64 -27.18
C LEU A 525 3.42 -8.59 -28.09
N TYR A 526 3.70 -9.89 -27.99
CA TYR A 526 3.01 -10.96 -28.72
C TYR A 526 2.32 -11.98 -27.80
N ALA A 527 2.40 -11.79 -26.50
CA ALA A 527 1.89 -12.74 -25.52
C ALA A 527 1.09 -12.03 -24.42
N ASP A 528 0.05 -12.71 -23.92
CA ASP A 528 -0.56 -12.34 -22.65
C ASP A 528 0.37 -12.73 -21.52
N VAL A 529 0.73 -11.76 -20.66
CA VAL A 529 1.73 -11.92 -19.62
C VAL A 529 1.09 -11.87 -18.24
N ASP A 530 1.30 -12.91 -17.44
CA ASP A 530 1.01 -12.96 -16.02
C ASP A 530 2.28 -12.64 -15.23
N LEU A 531 2.32 -11.51 -14.53
CA LEU A 531 3.44 -11.16 -13.66
C LEU A 531 3.34 -11.80 -12.27
N ALA A 532 2.30 -12.61 -12.02
CA ALA A 532 2.13 -13.45 -10.83
C ALA A 532 2.30 -12.72 -9.49
N ASP A 533 1.84 -11.45 -9.43
CA ASP A 533 1.95 -10.55 -8.28
C ASP A 533 3.41 -10.35 -7.79
N LYS A 534 4.39 -10.63 -8.66
CA LYS A 534 5.82 -10.45 -8.38
C LYS A 534 6.19 -8.96 -8.41
N PRO A 535 7.16 -8.52 -7.60
CA PRO A 535 7.59 -7.12 -7.58
C PRO A 535 8.06 -6.66 -8.96
N TRP A 536 7.47 -5.57 -9.45
CA TRP A 536 7.82 -4.96 -10.72
C TRP A 536 8.48 -3.59 -10.51
N LEU A 537 9.58 -3.35 -11.23
CA LEU A 537 10.25 -2.05 -11.26
C LEU A 537 10.10 -1.41 -12.64
N GLY A 538 9.43 -0.26 -12.68
CA GLY A 538 8.95 0.35 -13.92
C GLY A 538 10.02 0.62 -14.99
N MET A 539 9.60 0.55 -16.25
CA MET A 539 10.46 0.75 -17.42
C MET A 539 10.60 2.23 -17.81
N VAL A 540 11.58 2.57 -18.63
CA VAL A 540 11.80 3.94 -19.15
C VAL A 540 11.90 3.91 -20.67
N ILE A 541 11.11 4.76 -21.33
CA ILE A 541 11.06 4.90 -22.80
C ILE A 541 11.25 6.36 -23.22
N ASN A 542 11.98 6.60 -24.31
CA ASN A 542 12.23 7.94 -24.85
C ASN A 542 12.09 7.98 -26.37
N GLY A 543 11.01 8.62 -26.87
CA GLY A 543 10.80 8.82 -28.31
C GLY A 543 10.59 7.55 -29.14
N LYS A 544 10.39 6.39 -28.50
CA LYS A 544 10.21 5.07 -29.15
C LYS A 544 8.76 4.58 -29.10
N ILE A 545 8.49 3.46 -29.77
CA ILE A 545 7.17 2.84 -29.82
C ILE A 545 7.13 1.60 -28.92
N PHE A 546 6.09 1.49 -28.09
CA PHE A 546 5.68 0.25 -27.45
C PHE A 546 4.30 -0.17 -27.95
N GLU A 547 4.22 -1.34 -28.57
CA GLU A 547 3.03 -1.91 -29.19
C GLU A 547 2.57 -3.14 -28.40
N GLY A 548 1.43 -3.05 -27.72
CA GLY A 548 0.86 -4.16 -26.98
C GLY A 548 0.08 -5.17 -27.83
N LYS A 549 -0.30 -4.83 -29.07
CA LYS A 549 -1.11 -5.66 -29.97
C LYS A 549 -2.38 -6.25 -29.34
N SER A 550 -3.03 -5.49 -28.46
CA SER A 550 -4.20 -5.88 -27.66
C SER A 550 -3.95 -7.00 -26.64
N HIS A 551 -2.70 -7.34 -26.34
CA HIS A 551 -2.35 -8.28 -25.28
C HIS A 551 -2.56 -7.69 -23.89
N THR A 552 -2.71 -8.59 -22.92
CA THR A 552 -2.91 -8.23 -21.51
C THR A 552 -1.68 -8.53 -20.67
N ILE A 553 -1.25 -7.56 -19.86
CA ILE A 553 -0.34 -7.79 -18.72
C ILE A 553 -1.20 -7.81 -17.46
N LYS A 554 -1.17 -8.90 -16.69
CA LYS A 554 -1.97 -9.06 -15.47
C LYS A 554 -1.15 -9.32 -14.22
N ASN A 555 -1.77 -9.07 -13.06
CA ASN A 555 -1.18 -9.29 -11.73
C ASN A 555 0.10 -8.48 -11.52
N LEU A 556 0.06 -7.20 -11.91
CA LEU A 556 1.17 -6.26 -11.82
C LEU A 556 1.24 -5.70 -10.39
N ASN A 557 2.31 -6.00 -9.65
CA ASN A 557 2.52 -5.55 -8.28
C ASN A 557 3.70 -4.57 -8.20
N MET A 558 3.43 -3.31 -7.86
CA MET A 558 4.42 -2.24 -7.80
C MET A 558 4.44 -1.58 -6.42
N SER A 559 5.54 -1.72 -5.68
CA SER A 559 5.76 -1.04 -4.41
C SER A 559 7.01 -0.17 -4.41
N GLN A 560 7.89 -0.38 -5.41
CA GLN A 560 9.16 0.32 -5.54
C GLN A 560 9.08 1.48 -6.53
N TYR A 561 9.93 2.47 -6.30
CA TYR A 561 10.06 3.70 -7.09
C TYR A 561 11.45 3.74 -7.73
N ILE A 562 11.57 4.37 -8.90
CA ILE A 562 12.88 4.46 -9.59
C ILE A 562 13.60 5.79 -9.37
N MET A 563 12.96 6.78 -8.74
CA MET A 563 13.62 8.04 -8.42
C MET A 563 13.81 8.16 -6.90
N ASN A 564 15.05 8.38 -6.45
CA ASN A 564 15.39 8.64 -5.05
C ASN A 564 16.26 9.91 -4.93
N GLN A 565 15.63 11.10 -4.89
CA GLN A 565 16.37 12.37 -4.84
C GLN A 565 16.30 13.01 -3.44
N GLN A 566 17.38 12.89 -2.66
CA GLN A 566 17.46 13.42 -1.29
C GLN A 566 17.40 14.96 -1.19
N GLU A 567 17.48 15.69 -2.31
CA GLU A 567 17.64 17.14 -2.34
C GLU A 567 16.33 17.95 -2.45
N THR A 568 15.19 17.33 -2.74
CA THR A 568 13.92 18.07 -2.81
C THR A 568 13.26 18.15 -1.43
N LYS A 569 12.85 19.35 -1.02
CA LYS A 569 12.25 19.62 0.30
C LYS A 569 10.95 18.83 0.58
N TYR A 570 10.30 18.27 -0.44
CA TYR A 570 8.91 17.80 -0.33
C TYR A 570 8.72 16.28 -0.54
N THR A 571 9.46 15.60 -1.42
CA THR A 571 9.41 14.12 -1.58
C THR A 571 10.62 13.58 -2.36
N PRO A 572 11.53 12.79 -1.76
CA PRO A 572 12.62 12.15 -2.50
C PRO A 572 12.17 11.10 -3.52
N GLN A 573 11.03 10.45 -3.29
CA GLN A 573 10.63 9.23 -4.01
C GLN A 573 9.53 9.48 -5.07
N ALA A 574 9.70 8.96 -6.30
CA ALA A 574 8.70 9.10 -7.36
C ALA A 574 8.86 8.09 -8.53
N CYS A 575 7.94 8.18 -9.49
CA CYS A 575 7.89 7.41 -10.74
C CYS A 575 7.54 5.93 -10.51
N ILE A 576 6.23 5.63 -10.36
CA ILE A 576 5.70 4.26 -10.30
C ILE A 576 4.68 4.04 -11.41
N GLY A 577 4.87 2.98 -12.18
CA GLY A 577 3.98 2.50 -13.23
C GLY A 577 4.66 1.40 -14.06
N LEU A 578 3.91 0.72 -14.94
CA LEU A 578 4.51 -0.24 -15.89
C LEU A 578 5.70 0.41 -16.60
N PHE A 579 5.47 1.63 -17.10
CA PHE A 579 6.48 2.61 -17.42
C PHE A 579 6.60 3.57 -16.24
N ALA A 580 7.73 3.56 -15.57
CA ALA A 580 7.98 4.57 -14.56
C ALA A 580 8.10 5.96 -15.21
N VAL A 581 8.75 6.05 -16.39
CA VAL A 581 8.90 7.31 -17.12
C VAL A 581 8.76 7.16 -18.64
N VAL A 582 8.11 8.16 -19.25
CA VAL A 582 7.99 8.35 -20.70
C VAL A 582 8.54 9.72 -21.09
N TYR A 583 9.47 9.76 -22.05
CA TYR A 583 10.08 10.98 -22.59
C TYR A 583 9.81 11.17 -24.09
N GLY A 584 9.86 12.44 -24.53
CA GLY A 584 9.91 12.79 -25.96
C GLY A 584 8.67 12.38 -26.74
N ALA A 585 8.83 12.17 -28.05
CA ALA A 585 7.74 11.80 -28.96
C ALA A 585 7.44 10.28 -28.96
N ALA A 586 7.32 9.68 -27.77
CA ALA A 586 7.04 8.25 -27.63
C ALA A 586 5.59 7.91 -28.02
N THR A 587 5.35 6.65 -28.42
CA THR A 587 4.01 6.11 -28.66
C THR A 587 3.84 4.81 -27.86
N ILE A 588 2.83 4.72 -27.02
CA ILE A 588 2.45 3.50 -26.31
C ILE A 588 1.04 3.15 -26.74
N LYS A 589 0.82 1.95 -27.28
CA LYS A 589 -0.50 1.61 -27.80
C LYS A 589 -0.92 0.16 -27.70
N ASP A 590 -2.24 -0.03 -27.75
CA ASP A 590 -2.93 -1.31 -27.82
C ASP A 590 -2.53 -2.28 -26.70
N ILE A 591 -2.62 -1.85 -25.43
CA ILE A 591 -2.29 -2.69 -24.28
C ILE A 591 -3.35 -2.64 -23.18
N THR A 592 -3.64 -3.80 -22.59
CA THR A 592 -4.47 -3.91 -21.38
C THR A 592 -3.63 -4.28 -20.18
N LEU A 593 -3.80 -3.56 -19.07
CA LEU A 593 -3.30 -3.91 -17.75
C LEU A 593 -4.48 -4.38 -16.90
N ASP A 594 -4.38 -5.56 -16.30
CA ASP A 594 -5.44 -6.11 -15.45
C ASP A 594 -4.90 -6.50 -14.07
N LYS A 595 -5.67 -6.25 -13.01
CA LYS A 595 -5.27 -6.51 -11.61
C LYS A 595 -3.92 -5.83 -11.30
N VAL A 596 -3.93 -4.50 -11.33
CA VAL A 596 -2.77 -3.66 -11.00
C VAL A 596 -2.83 -3.26 -9.55
N THR A 597 -1.80 -3.60 -8.77
CA THR A 597 -1.69 -3.21 -7.35
C THR A 597 -0.47 -2.31 -7.17
N ILE A 598 -0.70 -1.10 -6.66
CA ILE A 598 0.34 -0.16 -6.28
C ILE A 598 0.23 0.14 -4.79
N ARG A 599 1.17 -0.38 -4.00
CA ARG A 599 1.21 -0.23 -2.53
C ARG A 599 2.65 0.04 -2.09
N PRO A 600 3.09 1.31 -2.16
CA PRO A 600 4.38 1.72 -1.63
C PRO A 600 4.44 1.52 -0.11
N ASP A 601 5.64 1.36 0.44
CA ASP A 601 5.89 1.26 1.88
C ASP A 601 5.23 2.42 2.65
N ALA A 602 4.62 2.16 3.81
CA ALA A 602 3.93 3.19 4.61
C ALA A 602 4.85 4.33 5.08
N SER A 603 6.15 4.08 5.20
CA SER A 603 7.16 5.12 5.48
C SER A 603 7.47 6.03 4.29
N VAL A 604 7.01 5.68 3.08
CA VAL A 604 7.36 6.35 1.83
C VAL A 604 6.10 6.78 1.05
N SER A 605 6.07 8.06 0.71
CA SER A 605 5.00 8.65 -0.10
C SER A 605 5.51 9.02 -1.50
N PRO A 606 5.31 8.18 -2.52
CA PRO A 606 5.73 8.53 -3.86
C PRO A 606 4.80 9.58 -4.47
N LYS A 607 5.42 10.49 -5.22
CA LYS A 607 4.74 11.58 -5.93
C LYS A 607 3.97 11.07 -7.16
N TRP A 608 4.69 10.68 -8.21
CA TRP A 608 4.09 10.34 -9.50
C TRP A 608 3.78 8.86 -9.63
N VAL A 609 2.48 8.53 -9.68
CA VAL A 609 2.00 7.15 -9.65
C VAL A 609 0.88 6.96 -10.67
N GLY A 610 1.00 5.95 -11.53
CA GLY A 610 -0.11 5.49 -12.37
C GLY A 610 0.08 4.05 -12.84
N ALA A 611 -1.01 3.35 -13.17
CA ALA A 611 -0.93 1.95 -13.58
C ALA A 611 -0.02 1.74 -14.80
N LEU A 612 -0.18 2.60 -15.82
CA LEU A 612 0.63 2.55 -17.03
C LEU A 612 1.87 3.42 -16.90
N VAL A 613 1.70 4.70 -16.54
CA VAL A 613 2.80 5.67 -16.52
C VAL A 613 2.85 6.40 -15.18
N GLY A 614 4.00 6.37 -14.52
CA GLY A 614 4.26 7.24 -13.37
C GLY A 614 4.39 8.70 -13.82
N TYR A 615 5.41 8.96 -14.64
CA TYR A 615 5.79 10.29 -15.08
C TYR A 615 5.92 10.39 -16.61
N SER A 616 5.18 11.30 -17.23
CA SER A 616 5.18 11.55 -18.68
C SER A 616 5.70 12.95 -18.95
N ARG A 617 6.89 13.08 -19.52
CA ARG A 617 7.43 14.35 -20.03
C ARG A 617 7.46 14.30 -21.55
N GLY A 618 6.29 14.58 -22.11
CA GLY A 618 6.03 14.36 -23.51
C GLY A 618 6.29 15.57 -24.38
N ASN A 619 6.83 15.34 -25.57
CA ASN A 619 6.78 16.30 -26.68
C ASN A 619 6.03 15.57 -27.80
N VAL A 620 4.72 15.82 -27.93
CA VAL A 620 3.78 15.11 -28.81
C VAL A 620 3.69 13.58 -28.57
N THR A 621 3.80 13.14 -27.32
CA THR A 621 3.64 11.73 -26.93
C THR A 621 2.23 11.21 -27.23
N LYS A 622 2.12 9.94 -27.62
CA LYS A 622 0.82 9.30 -27.90
C LYS A 622 0.57 8.10 -27.00
N TYR A 623 -0.61 8.04 -26.43
CA TYR A 623 -1.16 6.90 -25.72
C TYR A 623 -2.43 6.46 -26.43
N GLU A 624 -2.43 5.30 -27.09
CA GLU A 624 -3.55 4.87 -27.93
C GLU A 624 -4.09 3.52 -27.44
N ASN A 625 -5.39 3.41 -27.17
CA ASN A 625 -6.03 2.18 -26.72
C ASN A 625 -5.35 1.51 -25.51
N CYS A 626 -4.84 2.32 -24.57
CA CYS A 626 -4.25 1.83 -23.33
C CYS A 626 -5.33 1.69 -22.26
N ILE A 627 -5.49 0.48 -21.73
CA ILE A 627 -6.59 0.12 -20.83
C ILE A 627 -6.00 -0.34 -19.50
N ALA A 628 -6.52 0.14 -18.37
CA ALA A 628 -6.23 -0.38 -17.04
C ALA A 628 -7.53 -0.85 -16.36
N LYS A 629 -7.54 -2.08 -15.83
CA LYS A 629 -8.69 -2.69 -15.16
C LYS A 629 -8.31 -3.23 -13.79
N ASN A 630 -9.27 -3.22 -12.86
CA ASN A 630 -9.08 -3.74 -11.50
C ASN A 630 -7.82 -3.13 -10.83
N VAL A 631 -7.79 -1.79 -10.79
CA VAL A 631 -6.63 -1.03 -10.31
C VAL A 631 -6.80 -0.72 -8.82
N GLU A 632 -5.80 -1.03 -8.01
CA GLU A 632 -5.72 -0.62 -6.60
C GLU A 632 -4.46 0.21 -6.40
N ILE A 633 -4.61 1.48 -6.05
CA ILE A 633 -3.51 2.38 -5.71
C ILE A 633 -3.73 2.89 -4.30
N PHE A 634 -2.81 2.57 -3.39
CA PHE A 634 -2.83 3.03 -2.01
C PHE A 634 -1.49 3.65 -1.66
N THR A 635 -1.42 4.98 -1.63
CA THR A 635 -0.24 5.72 -1.21
C THR A 635 -0.41 6.25 0.21
N HIS A 636 0.68 6.48 0.94
CA HIS A 636 0.67 6.96 2.33
C HIS A 636 1.19 8.40 2.42
N GLY A 637 1.06 9.05 3.57
CA GLY A 637 1.65 10.36 3.89
C GLY A 637 1.01 11.58 3.22
N ALA A 638 1.18 12.75 3.86
CA ALA A 638 0.70 14.05 3.36
C ALA A 638 1.32 14.48 2.01
N ALA A 639 2.40 13.83 1.58
CA ALA A 639 3.17 14.17 0.40
C ALA A 639 2.90 13.24 -0.82
N SER A 640 1.75 12.55 -0.86
CA SER A 640 1.35 11.79 -2.05
C SER A 640 0.53 12.66 -3.00
N TYR A 641 1.14 13.11 -4.09
CA TYR A 641 0.51 14.03 -5.03
C TYR A 641 0.81 13.65 -6.47
N ARG A 642 -0.24 13.66 -7.32
CA ARG A 642 -0.25 13.36 -8.76
C ARG A 642 -0.36 11.85 -9.04
N VAL A 643 -1.46 11.27 -8.60
CA VAL A 643 -1.78 9.84 -8.70
C VAL A 643 -2.94 9.63 -9.67
N GLY A 644 -2.71 8.92 -10.77
CA GLY A 644 -3.73 8.64 -11.77
C GLY A 644 -4.03 7.16 -11.91
N GLY A 645 -5.28 6.80 -12.23
CA GLY A 645 -5.60 5.40 -12.52
C GLY A 645 -4.81 4.84 -13.71
N LEU A 646 -4.45 5.68 -14.69
CA LEU A 646 -3.59 5.30 -15.82
C LEU A 646 -2.23 6.02 -15.80
N ILE A 647 -2.24 7.36 -15.69
CA ILE A 647 -1.04 8.19 -15.74
C ILE A 647 -0.95 9.10 -14.52
N GLY A 648 0.17 9.07 -13.79
CA GLY A 648 0.38 9.92 -12.61
C GLY A 648 0.51 11.40 -12.93
N TYR A 649 1.56 11.77 -13.67
CA TYR A 649 1.86 13.17 -13.98
C TYR A 649 2.28 13.39 -15.44
N ILE A 650 1.68 14.39 -16.09
CA ILE A 650 2.06 14.87 -17.43
C ILE A 650 2.72 16.25 -17.30
N GLU A 651 4.04 16.32 -17.51
CA GLU A 651 4.85 17.54 -17.52
C GLU A 651 4.98 18.15 -18.92
N ALA A 652 5.09 19.48 -18.97
CA ALA A 652 5.42 20.23 -20.18
C ALA A 652 6.86 19.95 -20.65
N ASP A 653 7.06 19.74 -21.96
CA ASP A 653 8.41 19.61 -22.53
C ASP A 653 8.60 20.41 -23.82
N GLY A 654 8.70 21.74 -23.70
CA GLY A 654 9.12 22.60 -24.82
C GLY A 654 8.15 22.68 -26.00
N ALA A 655 6.94 22.11 -25.90
CA ALA A 655 5.91 22.22 -26.93
C ALA A 655 5.55 23.69 -27.21
N ALA A 656 5.23 24.01 -28.46
CA ALA A 656 4.77 25.35 -28.85
C ALA A 656 3.43 25.71 -28.15
N ALA A 657 3.07 26.99 -28.17
CA ALA A 657 1.79 27.47 -27.62
C ALA A 657 0.61 26.69 -28.24
N ASN A 658 -0.32 26.23 -27.39
CA ASN A 658 -1.48 25.40 -27.77
C ASN A 658 -1.19 24.05 -28.44
N THR A 659 0.08 23.62 -28.54
CA THR A 659 0.39 22.26 -29.02
C THR A 659 0.28 21.28 -27.87
N ALA A 660 -0.49 20.21 -28.08
CA ALA A 660 -0.62 19.13 -27.11
C ALA A 660 0.74 18.44 -26.88
N THR A 661 1.19 18.43 -25.62
CA THR A 661 2.41 17.72 -25.21
C THR A 661 2.19 16.21 -25.21
N ALA A 662 0.94 15.78 -25.03
CA ALA A 662 0.50 14.39 -25.13
C ALA A 662 -0.92 14.30 -25.73
N THR A 663 -1.19 13.19 -26.41
CA THR A 663 -2.52 12.79 -26.87
C THR A 663 -2.87 11.42 -26.31
N LEU A 664 -4.01 11.32 -25.64
CA LEU A 664 -4.61 10.07 -25.21
C LEU A 664 -5.82 9.78 -26.10
N LYS A 665 -5.80 8.65 -26.80
CA LYS A 665 -6.89 8.22 -27.68
C LYS A 665 -7.38 6.83 -27.28
N GLY A 666 -8.67 6.63 -27.08
CA GLY A 666 -9.24 5.32 -26.74
C GLY A 666 -8.78 4.74 -25.39
N CYS A 667 -8.17 5.56 -24.52
CA CYS A 667 -7.62 5.09 -23.24
C CYS A 667 -8.72 4.92 -22.19
N LYS A 668 -8.64 3.85 -21.39
CA LYS A 668 -9.70 3.49 -20.44
C LYS A 668 -9.19 3.09 -19.07
N VAL A 669 -9.94 3.45 -18.03
CA VAL A 669 -9.76 2.90 -16.67
C VAL A 669 -11.09 2.35 -16.16
N GLU A 670 -11.10 1.07 -15.81
CA GLU A 670 -12.30 0.35 -15.36
C GLU A 670 -12.06 -0.26 -13.97
N LYS A 671 -12.90 0.08 -12.99
CA LYS A 671 -12.82 -0.42 -11.61
C LYS A 671 -11.46 -0.11 -10.98
N ALA A 672 -11.29 1.14 -10.58
CA ALA A 672 -10.09 1.60 -9.87
C ALA A 672 -10.44 2.08 -8.46
N SER A 673 -9.62 1.72 -7.47
CA SER A 673 -9.64 2.29 -6.12
C SER A 673 -8.34 3.04 -5.89
N ILE A 674 -8.42 4.35 -5.70
CA ILE A 674 -7.26 5.23 -5.56
C ILE A 674 -7.35 5.97 -4.24
N ALA A 675 -6.35 5.78 -3.37
CA ALA A 675 -6.17 6.53 -2.14
C ALA A 675 -4.88 7.37 -2.23
N ALA A 676 -5.01 8.70 -2.12
CA ALA A 676 -3.90 9.66 -2.20
C ALA A 676 -4.25 10.98 -1.46
N SER A 677 -3.33 11.97 -1.50
CA SER A 677 -3.40 13.14 -0.62
C SER A 677 -3.72 14.47 -1.31
N PHE A 678 -3.22 14.71 -2.54
CA PHE A 678 -3.37 16.00 -3.24
C PHE A 678 -4.02 15.86 -4.63
N GLY A 679 -3.26 15.80 -5.72
CA GLY A 679 -3.82 15.67 -7.07
C GLY A 679 -4.04 14.21 -7.43
N TYR A 680 -5.28 13.74 -7.55
CA TYR A 680 -5.51 12.37 -7.99
C TYR A 680 -6.81 12.21 -8.81
N GLY A 681 -6.71 11.45 -9.90
CA GLY A 681 -7.78 11.32 -10.88
C GLY A 681 -7.94 9.90 -11.42
N GLY A 682 -9.15 9.57 -11.87
CA GLY A 682 -9.44 8.23 -12.38
C GLY A 682 -8.67 7.86 -13.64
N LEU A 683 -8.34 8.82 -14.52
CA LEU A 683 -7.48 8.61 -15.69
C LEU A 683 -6.09 9.19 -15.46
N VAL A 684 -6.01 10.50 -15.19
CA VAL A 684 -4.75 11.24 -15.02
C VAL A 684 -4.71 11.89 -13.65
N GLY A 685 -3.60 11.74 -12.93
CA GLY A 685 -3.41 12.37 -11.63
C GLY A 685 -3.28 13.89 -11.75
N SER A 686 -2.28 14.36 -12.50
CA SER A 686 -2.12 15.79 -12.76
C SER A 686 -1.43 16.10 -14.08
N MET A 687 -1.66 17.30 -14.62
CA MET A 687 -1.04 17.75 -15.87
C MET A 687 -0.69 19.25 -15.87
N TYR A 688 0.38 19.63 -16.59
CA TYR A 688 0.93 21.00 -16.60
C TYR A 688 0.98 21.66 -17.99
N ASP A 689 0.60 20.96 -19.07
CA ASP A 689 0.54 21.52 -20.43
C ASP A 689 -0.74 21.12 -21.17
N SER A 690 -0.88 21.56 -22.41
CA SER A 690 -1.95 21.16 -23.33
C SER A 690 -1.93 19.65 -23.54
N VAL A 691 -3.09 19.00 -23.42
CA VAL A 691 -3.27 17.56 -23.69
C VAL A 691 -4.60 17.37 -24.41
N THR A 692 -4.62 16.45 -25.37
CA THR A 692 -5.82 16.06 -26.09
C THR A 692 -6.27 14.67 -25.63
N PHE A 693 -7.52 14.54 -25.23
CA PHE A 693 -8.19 13.30 -24.90
C PHE A 693 -9.28 13.03 -25.95
N GLU A 694 -9.20 11.91 -26.66
CA GLU A 694 -10.20 11.48 -27.63
C GLU A 694 -10.71 10.08 -27.27
N ASP A 695 -12.03 9.88 -27.24
CA ASP A 695 -12.67 8.58 -27.02
C ASP A 695 -12.20 7.86 -25.73
N CYS A 696 -11.80 8.61 -24.71
CA CYS A 696 -11.29 8.07 -23.44
C CYS A 696 -12.43 7.87 -22.44
N SER A 697 -12.32 6.87 -21.56
CA SER A 697 -13.38 6.60 -20.57
C SER A 697 -12.87 6.16 -19.21
N THR A 698 -13.59 6.54 -18.16
CA THR A 698 -13.37 6.06 -16.80
C THR A 698 -14.67 5.52 -16.23
N LYS A 699 -14.63 4.35 -15.60
CA LYS A 699 -15.82 3.66 -15.09
C LYS A 699 -15.54 2.99 -13.75
N ASN A 700 -16.47 3.10 -12.81
CA ASN A 700 -16.39 2.53 -11.46
C ASN A 700 -15.12 2.97 -10.72
N ILE A 701 -14.86 4.29 -10.69
CA ILE A 701 -13.71 4.86 -10.00
C ILE A 701 -14.09 5.20 -8.56
N THR A 702 -13.35 4.65 -7.60
CA THR A 702 -13.43 4.97 -6.18
C THR A 702 -12.21 5.78 -5.80
N LEU A 703 -12.44 6.99 -5.29
CA LEU A 703 -11.40 7.90 -4.83
C LEU A 703 -11.52 8.06 -3.31
N SER A 704 -10.40 8.11 -2.60
CA SER A 704 -10.38 8.29 -1.14
C SER A 704 -9.14 9.05 -0.67
N LEU A 705 -9.24 9.70 0.49
CA LEU A 705 -8.07 10.22 1.18
C LEU A 705 -7.34 9.08 1.89
N ASN A 706 -5.99 9.11 1.88
CA ASN A 706 -5.17 8.11 2.56
C ASN A 706 -5.07 8.26 4.09
N GLY A 707 -5.80 9.21 4.70
CA GLY A 707 -5.97 9.32 6.15
C GLY A 707 -4.86 10.08 6.90
N GLU A 708 -3.73 10.39 6.26
CA GLU A 708 -2.54 11.02 6.88
C GLU A 708 -2.31 12.47 6.42
N CYS A 709 -3.37 13.12 5.92
CA CYS A 709 -3.29 14.46 5.34
C CYS A 709 -3.79 15.50 6.36
N ASP A 710 -2.88 16.36 6.85
CA ASP A 710 -3.16 17.23 8.01
C ASP A 710 -3.84 18.55 7.65
N ASN A 711 -3.88 18.95 6.37
CA ASN A 711 -4.22 20.33 6.00
C ASN A 711 -4.37 20.68 4.50
N THR A 712 -4.14 19.77 3.56
CA THR A 712 -4.14 20.14 2.13
C THR A 712 -5.23 19.42 1.35
N TYR A 713 -6.18 20.20 0.88
CA TYR A 713 -7.26 19.78 0.00
C TYR A 713 -6.70 19.40 -1.38
N GLY A 714 -7.02 18.19 -1.81
CA GLY A 714 -6.60 17.67 -3.10
C GLY A 714 -7.52 18.04 -4.26
N TYR A 715 -6.97 18.25 -5.46
CA TYR A 715 -7.78 18.35 -6.67
C TYR A 715 -8.10 16.94 -7.17
N VAL A 716 -9.40 16.58 -7.20
CA VAL A 716 -9.85 15.22 -7.50
C VAL A 716 -10.98 15.19 -8.53
N SER A 717 -10.96 14.18 -9.39
CA SER A 717 -12.02 13.93 -10.38
C SER A 717 -12.02 12.46 -10.82
N GLY A 718 -13.18 11.95 -11.24
CA GLY A 718 -13.25 10.66 -11.94
C GLY A 718 -12.39 10.60 -13.20
N PHE A 719 -11.97 11.75 -13.75
CA PHE A 719 -11.16 11.84 -14.97
C PHE A 719 -9.75 12.42 -14.72
N ILE A 720 -9.60 13.73 -14.52
CA ILE A 720 -8.30 14.40 -14.29
C ILE A 720 -8.25 15.00 -12.88
N GLY A 721 -7.28 14.62 -12.04
CA GLY A 721 -7.17 15.17 -10.68
C GLY A 721 -6.92 16.67 -10.70
N ASP A 722 -5.74 17.08 -11.18
CA ASP A 722 -5.29 18.49 -11.23
C ASP A 722 -4.84 18.93 -12.63
N ILE A 723 -5.09 20.18 -12.99
CA ILE A 723 -4.47 20.84 -14.13
C ILE A 723 -3.86 22.14 -13.65
N ALA A 724 -2.53 22.20 -13.63
CA ALA A 724 -1.83 23.39 -13.16
C ALA A 724 -2.13 24.58 -14.08
N ASN A 725 -2.58 25.69 -13.52
CA ASN A 725 -3.05 26.87 -14.26
C ASN A 725 -2.03 28.04 -14.27
N SER A 726 -0.96 28.00 -13.47
CA SER A 726 -0.05 29.14 -13.18
C SER A 726 1.00 29.49 -14.26
N GLY A 727 0.66 29.45 -15.55
CA GLY A 727 1.62 29.65 -16.66
C GLY A 727 1.32 30.86 -17.56
N THR A 728 2.37 31.48 -18.12
CA THR A 728 2.25 32.56 -19.12
C THR A 728 1.98 32.06 -20.54
N LYS A 729 2.33 30.79 -20.82
CA LYS A 729 2.13 30.10 -22.11
C LYS A 729 0.65 29.84 -22.37
N ALA A 730 0.20 30.09 -23.61
CA ALA A 730 -1.14 29.71 -24.05
C ALA A 730 -1.29 28.19 -24.16
N ARG A 731 -2.33 27.66 -23.52
CA ARG A 731 -2.58 26.23 -23.37
C ARG A 731 -4.05 25.90 -23.61
N THR A 732 -4.28 24.81 -24.33
CA THR A 732 -5.62 24.30 -24.62
C THR A 732 -5.69 22.82 -24.26
N VAL A 733 -6.63 22.44 -23.40
CA VAL A 733 -6.96 21.05 -23.12
C VAL A 733 -8.20 20.68 -23.93
N ILE A 734 -8.15 19.57 -24.65
CA ILE A 734 -9.25 19.10 -25.50
C ILE A 734 -9.75 17.77 -24.94
N ILE A 735 -11.05 17.67 -24.67
CA ILE A 735 -11.72 16.45 -24.21
C ILE A 735 -12.85 16.15 -25.20
N LYS A 736 -12.67 15.15 -26.05
CA LYS A 736 -13.57 14.85 -27.16
C LYS A 736 -14.11 13.44 -27.04
N ASN A 737 -15.44 13.30 -27.07
CA ASN A 737 -16.13 12.01 -26.98
C ASN A 737 -15.72 11.15 -25.77
N CYS A 738 -15.30 11.80 -24.68
CA CYS A 738 -14.88 11.09 -23.49
C CYS A 738 -16.07 10.79 -22.56
N THR A 739 -15.91 9.86 -21.61
CA THR A 739 -16.93 9.55 -20.60
C THR A 739 -16.30 9.33 -19.23
N THR A 740 -17.03 9.70 -18.17
CA THR A 740 -16.61 9.49 -16.78
C THR A 740 -17.84 9.41 -15.89
N ASP A 741 -17.82 8.49 -14.93
CA ASP A 741 -18.88 8.36 -13.94
C ASP A 741 -18.87 9.54 -12.97
N ALA A 742 -20.03 9.85 -12.39
CA ALA A 742 -20.09 10.76 -11.24
C ALA A 742 -19.37 10.13 -10.04
N LEU A 743 -18.71 10.96 -9.23
CA LEU A 743 -18.11 10.50 -7.98
C LEU A 743 -19.22 10.10 -7.01
N THR A 744 -19.11 8.91 -6.41
CA THR A 744 -20.19 8.30 -5.61
C THR A 744 -20.10 8.59 -4.10
N ASN A 745 -19.00 9.19 -3.61
CA ASN A 745 -18.76 9.40 -2.17
C ASN A 745 -18.01 10.70 -1.87
N GLU A 746 -18.66 11.84 -2.11
CA GLU A 746 -18.08 13.19 -1.94
C GLU A 746 -17.67 13.48 -0.48
N THR A 747 -18.39 12.90 0.49
CA THR A 747 -18.10 13.03 1.92
C THR A 747 -16.76 12.43 2.35
N ALA A 748 -16.28 11.39 1.66
CA ALA A 748 -15.00 10.74 1.99
C ALA A 748 -13.78 11.53 1.50
N LEU A 749 -13.98 12.49 0.58
CA LEU A 749 -12.90 13.21 -0.08
C LEU A 749 -12.52 14.50 0.64
N LYS A 750 -13.37 15.01 1.56
CA LYS A 750 -13.19 16.27 2.29
C LYS A 750 -12.63 17.37 1.36
N VAL A 751 -13.25 17.66 0.23
CA VAL A 751 -12.78 18.69 -0.74
C VAL A 751 -13.94 19.49 -1.31
N PRO A 752 -13.72 20.73 -1.79
CA PRO A 752 -14.77 21.53 -2.41
C PRO A 752 -15.08 20.90 -3.77
N MET A 753 -16.10 20.06 -3.78
CA MET A 753 -16.59 19.38 -4.97
C MET A 753 -17.86 20.09 -5.42
N GLY A 754 -17.91 20.53 -6.67
CA GLY A 754 -19.09 21.24 -7.14
C GLY A 754 -18.98 21.70 -8.59
N GLY A 755 -18.99 20.76 -9.54
CA GLY A 755 -19.37 21.09 -10.93
C GLY A 755 -18.68 20.30 -12.04
N CYS A 756 -17.36 20.11 -11.98
CA CYS A 756 -16.62 19.59 -13.13
C CYS A 756 -16.37 18.08 -13.06
N LYS A 757 -17.12 17.30 -13.84
CA LYS A 757 -16.88 15.86 -13.98
C LYS A 757 -15.51 15.53 -14.60
N TRP A 758 -14.88 16.48 -15.30
CA TRP A 758 -13.64 16.25 -16.06
C TRP A 758 -12.37 16.57 -15.29
N CYS A 759 -12.39 17.53 -14.37
CA CYS A 759 -11.19 17.94 -13.65
C CYS A 759 -11.49 18.40 -12.23
N GLY A 760 -10.55 18.18 -11.31
CA GLY A 760 -10.69 18.57 -9.91
C GLY A 760 -10.44 20.05 -9.62
N ILE A 761 -10.13 20.86 -10.64
CA ILE A 761 -9.77 22.28 -10.48
C ILE A 761 -10.90 23.06 -9.81
N VAL A 762 -10.55 23.74 -8.72
CA VAL A 762 -11.34 24.81 -8.10
C VAL A 762 -10.97 26.08 -8.83
N GLU A 763 -11.94 26.75 -9.46
CA GLU A 763 -11.83 27.96 -10.30
C GLU A 763 -10.42 28.35 -10.78
N PRO A 764 -10.11 28.29 -12.09
CA PRO A 764 -8.80 28.77 -12.53
C PRO A 764 -8.62 30.24 -12.13
N GLU A 765 -7.46 30.60 -11.56
CA GLU A 765 -7.03 32.01 -11.46
C GLU A 765 -7.29 32.67 -12.82
N SER A 766 -7.57 33.98 -12.90
CA SER A 766 -7.83 34.63 -14.19
C SER A 766 -6.61 34.52 -15.12
N VAL A 767 -6.49 33.41 -15.86
CA VAL A 767 -5.41 33.12 -16.79
C VAL A 767 -5.96 33.36 -18.18
N PRO A 768 -5.71 34.54 -18.80
CA PRO A 768 -6.27 34.88 -20.11
C PRO A 768 -5.86 33.92 -21.24
N ASN A 769 -4.93 33.01 -20.98
CA ASN A 769 -4.30 32.12 -21.95
C ASN A 769 -4.56 30.62 -21.71
N PHE A 770 -5.55 30.24 -20.88
CA PHE A 770 -5.87 28.82 -20.60
C PHE A 770 -7.32 28.48 -20.94
N THR A 771 -7.53 27.42 -21.73
CA THR A 771 -8.86 27.00 -22.20
C THR A 771 -9.03 25.49 -22.07
N ILE A 772 -10.20 25.04 -21.61
CA ILE A 772 -10.62 23.64 -21.69
C ILE A 772 -11.82 23.54 -22.63
N LYS A 773 -11.71 22.70 -23.66
CA LYS A 773 -12.76 22.42 -24.63
C LYS A 773 -13.28 21.00 -24.44
N VAL A 774 -14.58 20.86 -24.33
CA VAL A 774 -15.26 19.57 -24.23
C VAL A 774 -16.20 19.41 -25.41
N THR A 775 -16.08 18.30 -26.12
CA THR A 775 -17.05 17.88 -27.15
C THR A 775 -17.78 16.65 -26.64
N GLU A 776 -19.07 16.79 -26.38
CA GLU A 776 -19.91 15.65 -25.99
C GLU A 776 -20.25 14.79 -27.22
N ASN A 777 -20.71 13.55 -27.00
CA ASN A 777 -21.02 12.58 -28.06
C ASN A 777 -22.07 13.09 -29.08
N SER A 778 -22.84 14.12 -28.75
CA SER A 778 -23.74 14.83 -29.67
C SER A 778 -23.03 15.67 -30.73
N GLY A 779 -21.71 15.86 -30.61
CA GLY A 779 -20.89 16.73 -31.47
C GLY A 779 -20.86 18.20 -31.04
N THR A 780 -21.51 18.56 -29.93
CA THR A 780 -21.53 19.94 -29.42
C THR A 780 -20.23 20.27 -28.70
N GLU A 781 -19.47 21.26 -29.20
CA GLU A 781 -18.29 21.81 -28.51
C GLU A 781 -18.74 22.85 -27.47
N LYS A 782 -18.23 22.71 -26.24
CA LYS A 782 -18.39 23.64 -25.14
C LYS A 782 -17.02 24.01 -24.58
N THR A 783 -16.71 25.29 -24.53
CA THR A 783 -15.59 25.80 -23.73
C THR A 783 -16.04 25.91 -22.28
N LEU A 784 -15.28 25.34 -21.35
CA LEU A 784 -15.60 25.42 -19.93
C LEU A 784 -15.36 26.83 -19.40
N VAL A 785 -16.32 27.37 -18.64
CA VAL A 785 -16.30 28.74 -18.13
C VAL A 785 -16.07 28.76 -16.62
N ALA A 786 -15.11 29.57 -16.17
CA ALA A 786 -14.83 29.82 -14.75
C ALA A 786 -16.09 30.29 -14.00
N GLY A 787 -16.30 29.80 -12.78
CA GLY A 787 -17.49 30.08 -11.98
C GLY A 787 -18.81 29.44 -12.48
N THR A 788 -18.80 28.71 -13.60
CA THR A 788 -19.97 27.97 -14.12
C THR A 788 -19.71 26.47 -14.18
N ASP A 789 -18.58 26.07 -14.77
CA ASP A 789 -18.30 24.65 -15.11
C ASP A 789 -17.27 23.99 -14.20
N PHE A 790 -16.59 24.77 -13.35
CA PHE A 790 -15.51 24.31 -12.47
C PHE A 790 -16.02 24.04 -11.06
N ASN A 791 -15.22 23.35 -10.25
CA ASN A 791 -15.59 23.09 -8.86
C ASN A 791 -15.65 24.40 -8.08
N ILE A 792 -16.78 24.65 -7.41
CA ILE A 792 -17.00 25.77 -6.48
C ILE A 792 -16.78 25.26 -5.05
N VAL A 793 -16.24 26.11 -4.18
CA VAL A 793 -16.22 25.85 -2.74
C VAL A 793 -17.65 25.90 -2.21
N ASN A 794 -18.27 24.73 -2.04
CA ASN A 794 -19.62 24.65 -1.51
C ASN A 794 -19.67 25.15 -0.05
N ASN A 795 -20.73 25.88 0.26
CA ASN A 795 -21.07 26.32 1.60
C ASN A 795 -21.63 25.15 2.44
N ILE A 796 -20.77 24.17 2.73
CA ILE A 796 -21.07 23.06 3.64
C ILE A 796 -20.72 23.44 5.09
N PRO A 797 -21.36 22.82 6.11
CA PRO A 797 -20.97 23.01 7.49
C PRO A 797 -19.47 22.75 7.70
N TRP A 798 -18.81 23.62 8.48
CA TRP A 798 -17.37 23.52 8.70
C TRP A 798 -16.97 22.19 9.34
N ASP A 799 -15.90 21.56 8.84
CA ASP A 799 -15.45 20.25 9.34
C ASP A 799 -14.55 20.34 10.60
N GLY A 800 -14.15 21.55 10.99
CA GLY A 800 -13.28 21.83 12.14
C GLY A 800 -11.79 21.96 11.80
N SER A 801 -11.42 21.80 10.55
CA SER A 801 -10.02 21.73 10.10
C SER A 801 -9.76 22.48 8.79
N CYS A 802 -10.77 22.60 7.91
CA CYS A 802 -10.63 23.24 6.59
C CYS A 802 -10.10 24.66 6.66
N ALA A 803 -9.27 25.05 5.67
CA ALA A 803 -8.93 26.44 5.40
C ALA A 803 -8.63 26.68 3.92
N PHE A 804 -9.46 27.45 3.20
CA PHE A 804 -9.21 27.85 1.81
C PHE A 804 -8.97 29.35 1.68
N GLU A 805 -8.08 29.77 0.78
CA GLU A 805 -7.92 31.19 0.51
C GLU A 805 -9.17 31.74 -0.20
N PRO A 806 -9.82 32.78 0.35
CA PRO A 806 -10.95 33.42 -0.32
C PRO A 806 -10.49 34.31 -1.47
N LYS A 807 -11.38 34.51 -2.44
CA LYS A 807 -11.16 35.45 -3.53
C LYS A 807 -11.00 36.88 -2.98
N CYS A 808 -9.95 37.56 -3.42
CA CYS A 808 -9.67 38.95 -3.05
C CYS A 808 -9.73 39.87 -4.28
N GLU A 809 -10.68 40.80 -4.31
CA GLU A 809 -10.80 41.84 -5.35
C GLU A 809 -10.97 43.21 -4.68
N ASN A 810 -10.21 44.22 -5.15
CA ASN A 810 -10.29 45.59 -4.63
C ASN A 810 -10.20 45.69 -3.09
N ASN A 811 -9.30 44.93 -2.47
CA ASN A 811 -9.11 44.80 -1.01
C ASN A 811 -10.31 44.21 -0.25
N ILE A 812 -11.24 43.55 -0.94
CA ILE A 812 -12.37 42.81 -0.34
C ILE A 812 -12.11 41.31 -0.52
N TYR A 813 -12.06 40.58 0.59
CA TYR A 813 -12.05 39.13 0.64
C TYR A 813 -13.50 38.64 0.74
N ALA A 814 -14.01 38.03 -0.32
CA ALA A 814 -15.36 37.47 -0.36
C ALA A 814 -15.38 36.08 0.29
N ILE A 815 -16.16 35.93 1.37
CA ILE A 815 -16.28 34.69 2.12
C ILE A 815 -17.60 34.00 1.75
N THR A 816 -17.48 32.92 0.99
CA THR A 816 -18.58 32.09 0.49
C THR A 816 -18.79 30.82 1.30
N ALA A 817 -17.78 30.35 2.04
CA ALA A 817 -17.82 29.15 2.87
C ALA A 817 -17.07 29.28 4.21
N PRO A 818 -17.45 28.51 5.26
CA PRO A 818 -16.82 28.58 6.59
C PRO A 818 -15.31 28.30 6.57
N SER A 819 -14.88 27.44 5.67
CA SER A 819 -13.49 27.10 5.43
C SER A 819 -12.66 28.30 4.94
N GLU A 820 -13.24 29.26 4.24
CA GLU A 820 -12.52 30.47 3.83
C GLU A 820 -12.32 31.42 5.00
N LEU A 821 -13.31 31.49 5.90
CA LEU A 821 -13.20 32.23 7.15
C LEU A 821 -12.10 31.63 8.06
N ALA A 822 -11.99 30.30 8.12
CA ALA A 822 -10.92 29.62 8.85
C ALA A 822 -9.52 29.95 8.31
N TRP A 823 -9.38 30.20 7.00
CA TRP A 823 -8.12 30.67 6.43
C TRP A 823 -7.77 32.08 6.90
N ILE A 824 -8.75 33.00 6.99
CA ILE A 824 -8.53 34.33 7.57
C ILE A 824 -7.95 34.22 8.98
N ALA A 825 -8.52 33.35 9.82
CA ALA A 825 -7.98 33.08 11.16
C ALA A 825 -6.51 32.65 11.09
N LYS A 826 -6.18 31.66 10.25
CA LYS A 826 -4.79 31.18 10.06
C LYS A 826 -3.83 32.26 9.55
N GLN A 827 -4.29 33.22 8.77
CA GLN A 827 -3.44 34.30 8.25
C GLN A 827 -3.12 35.35 9.31
N VAL A 828 -4.08 35.67 10.20
CA VAL A 828 -3.81 36.58 11.33
C VAL A 828 -2.74 36.00 12.24
N GLU A 829 -2.76 34.68 12.48
CA GLU A 829 -1.70 33.97 13.23
C GLU A 829 -0.31 34.12 12.57
N LYS A 830 -0.29 34.22 11.23
CA LYS A 830 0.93 34.43 10.43
C LYS A 830 1.31 35.91 10.28
N ASN A 831 0.74 36.80 11.09
CA ASN A 831 0.95 38.26 11.09
C ASN A 831 0.35 39.02 9.90
N ASN A 832 -0.54 38.42 9.11
CA ASN A 832 -1.34 39.18 8.14
C ASN A 832 -2.53 39.81 8.87
N THR A 833 -2.43 41.10 9.19
CA THR A 833 -3.40 41.82 10.05
C THR A 833 -4.69 42.23 9.36
N PHE A 834 -4.72 42.19 8.01
CA PHE A 834 -5.81 42.70 7.17
C PHE A 834 -6.11 44.21 7.35
N GLU A 835 -5.14 44.99 7.81
CA GLU A 835 -5.26 46.46 7.89
C GLU A 835 -5.61 47.06 6.52
N GLY A 836 -6.62 47.94 6.48
CA GLY A 836 -7.13 48.54 5.23
C GLY A 836 -7.92 47.60 4.31
N LYS A 837 -8.17 46.35 4.72
CA LYS A 837 -8.90 45.34 3.94
C LYS A 837 -10.27 45.05 4.56
N THR A 838 -11.20 44.55 3.74
CA THR A 838 -12.54 44.12 4.18
C THR A 838 -12.68 42.61 4.02
N ILE A 839 -13.11 41.93 5.07
CA ILE A 839 -13.58 40.55 5.05
C ILE A 839 -15.10 40.63 4.95
N GLN A 840 -15.67 40.22 3.81
CA GLN A 840 -17.10 40.37 3.55
C GLN A 840 -17.76 39.00 3.37
N LEU A 841 -18.82 38.71 4.12
CA LEU A 841 -19.59 37.49 3.92
C LEU A 841 -20.48 37.61 2.67
N SER A 842 -20.42 36.58 1.82
CA SER A 842 -21.29 36.42 0.66
C SER A 842 -22.48 35.51 0.96
N ASN A 843 -22.28 34.53 1.85
CA ASN A 843 -23.29 33.54 2.25
C ASN A 843 -23.44 33.47 3.78
N ASP A 844 -24.55 32.88 4.23
CA ASP A 844 -24.69 32.43 5.62
C ASP A 844 -23.74 31.24 5.86
N LEU A 845 -23.06 31.18 7.01
CA LEU A 845 -22.06 30.18 7.32
C LEU A 845 -22.53 29.27 8.46
N ASP A 846 -22.43 27.95 8.28
CA ASP A 846 -22.62 26.96 9.35
C ASP A 846 -21.25 26.46 9.84
N MET A 847 -20.94 26.69 11.11
CA MET A 847 -19.65 26.30 11.71
C MET A 847 -19.63 24.85 12.23
N GLY A 848 -20.71 24.09 12.00
CA GLY A 848 -20.76 22.64 12.16
C GLY A 848 -20.61 22.12 13.60
N ASN A 849 -20.75 22.99 14.61
CA ASN A 849 -20.46 22.69 16.02
C ASN A 849 -19.04 22.15 16.24
N LYS A 850 -18.09 22.58 15.41
CA LYS A 850 -16.68 22.20 15.51
C LYS A 850 -15.89 23.24 16.27
N SER A 851 -14.79 22.80 16.91
CA SER A 851 -13.96 23.67 17.73
C SER A 851 -13.26 24.73 16.88
N TRP A 852 -13.76 25.95 16.94
CA TRP A 852 -13.24 27.14 16.28
C TRP A 852 -12.02 27.69 17.00
N LYS A 853 -11.00 28.06 16.21
CA LYS A 853 -9.86 28.84 16.68
C LYS A 853 -10.15 30.33 16.41
N PRO A 854 -10.24 31.19 17.44
CA PRO A 854 -10.57 32.61 17.25
C PRO A 854 -9.68 33.33 16.23
N ILE A 855 -10.23 34.32 15.52
CA ILE A 855 -9.42 35.19 14.67
C ILE A 855 -8.57 36.11 15.55
N GLY A 856 -7.24 36.04 15.39
CA GLY A 856 -6.31 36.68 16.32
C GLY A 856 -6.19 35.91 17.62
N ASP A 857 -6.02 34.60 17.54
CA ASP A 857 -5.84 33.74 18.71
C ASP A 857 -4.46 33.99 19.37
N ASN A 858 -4.34 33.62 20.64
CA ASN A 858 -3.14 33.77 21.45
C ASN A 858 -2.72 32.47 22.16
N SER A 859 -2.84 31.31 21.49
CA SER A 859 -2.56 29.99 22.07
C SER A 859 -1.12 29.78 22.57
N ALA A 860 -0.17 30.59 22.11
CA ALA A 860 1.25 30.50 22.49
C ALA A 860 1.55 31.06 23.89
N HIS A 861 0.65 31.86 24.48
CA HIS A 861 0.93 32.62 25.70
C HIS A 861 0.09 32.13 26.89
N LYS A 862 0.25 30.83 27.23
CA LYS A 862 -0.39 30.19 28.40
C LYS A 862 0.03 30.77 29.76
N THR A 863 1.12 31.54 29.81
CA THR A 863 1.83 31.96 31.04
C THR A 863 2.06 33.47 31.06
N ILE A 864 1.01 34.28 30.89
CA ILE A 864 1.13 35.71 31.22
C ILE A 864 1.09 35.82 32.74
N ASN A 865 2.05 36.54 33.33
CA ASN A 865 2.01 36.85 34.75
C ASN A 865 0.80 37.76 34.99
N MET A 866 -0.25 37.16 35.52
CA MET A 866 -1.52 37.83 35.71
C MET A 866 -1.50 38.85 36.85
N ASP A 867 -0.35 39.32 37.35
CA ASP A 867 -0.29 40.49 38.22
C ASP A 867 0.09 41.78 37.45
N LYS A 868 0.52 41.66 36.18
CA LYS A 868 0.90 42.77 35.27
C LYS A 868 -0.03 42.92 34.03
N GLN A 869 -1.25 42.38 34.17
CA GLN A 869 -2.16 41.76 33.16
C GLN A 869 -2.31 42.39 31.76
N GLU A 870 -2.58 43.69 31.62
CA GLU A 870 -3.08 44.24 30.34
C GLU A 870 -1.98 44.81 29.43
N ALA A 871 -0.99 45.48 30.02
CA ALA A 871 0.08 46.13 29.28
C ALA A 871 1.08 45.14 28.66
N GLU A 872 1.16 43.92 29.20
CA GLU A 872 1.94 42.82 28.62
C GLU A 872 1.15 42.07 27.56
N TYR A 873 -0.14 41.79 27.81
CA TYR A 873 -1.02 41.12 26.85
C TYR A 873 -1.07 41.83 25.50
N VAL A 874 -1.23 43.16 25.51
CA VAL A 874 -1.32 43.95 24.27
C VAL A 874 -0.06 43.91 23.40
N LYS A 875 1.11 43.55 23.96
CA LYS A 875 2.39 43.47 23.24
C LYS A 875 2.61 42.12 22.55
N THR A 876 1.91 41.08 22.99
CA THR A 876 2.19 39.70 22.56
C THR A 876 1.12 39.10 21.65
N VAL A 877 -0.10 39.64 21.68
CA VAL A 877 -1.22 39.09 20.90
C VAL A 877 -1.18 39.47 19.43
N LYS A 878 -1.83 38.66 18.60
CA LYS A 878 -2.08 38.95 17.19
C LYS A 878 -3.42 39.64 17.05
N TYR A 879 -3.49 40.64 16.18
CA TYR A 879 -4.70 41.44 15.99
C TYR A 879 -5.20 41.33 14.56
N PHE A 880 -6.52 41.19 14.43
CA PHE A 880 -7.23 41.59 13.23
C PHE A 880 -7.44 43.12 13.24
N LYS A 881 -7.08 43.79 12.15
CA LYS A 881 -7.13 45.25 12.00
C LYS A 881 -7.95 45.73 10.79
N GLY A 882 -8.72 44.82 10.19
CA GLY A 882 -9.54 45.12 9.02
C GLY A 882 -10.97 45.52 9.37
N THR A 883 -11.80 45.58 8.33
CA THR A 883 -13.26 45.60 8.45
C THR A 883 -13.80 44.18 8.31
N PHE A 884 -14.60 43.71 9.26
CA PHE A 884 -15.39 42.48 9.14
C PHE A 884 -16.85 42.87 8.85
N ASP A 885 -17.27 42.70 7.59
CA ASP A 885 -18.62 43.03 7.13
C ASP A 885 -19.41 41.75 6.91
N GLY A 886 -20.33 41.45 7.82
CA GLY A 886 -21.24 40.33 7.70
C GLY A 886 -22.22 40.47 6.52
N ASN A 887 -22.37 41.65 5.93
CA ASN A 887 -23.28 41.90 4.80
C ASN A 887 -24.72 41.37 5.04
N ASN A 888 -25.17 41.48 6.29
CA ASN A 888 -26.44 40.97 6.83
C ASN A 888 -26.59 39.43 6.81
N LYS A 889 -25.48 38.70 6.64
CA LYS A 889 -25.42 37.24 6.70
C LYS A 889 -25.27 36.72 8.12
N THR A 890 -25.51 35.43 8.29
CA THR A 890 -25.55 34.73 9.56
C THR A 890 -24.39 33.75 9.69
N ILE A 891 -23.70 33.75 10.84
CA ILE A 891 -22.82 32.66 11.27
C ILE A 891 -23.57 31.84 12.32
N SER A 892 -23.71 30.54 12.09
CA SER A 892 -24.46 29.63 12.96
C SER A 892 -23.56 28.53 13.54
N ASN A 893 -23.98 27.95 14.68
CA ASN A 893 -23.37 26.75 15.27
C ASN A 893 -21.86 26.89 15.58
N LEU A 894 -21.42 28.12 15.90
CA LEU A 894 -20.04 28.42 16.27
C LEU A 894 -19.73 27.80 17.63
N THR A 895 -18.77 26.88 17.70
CA THR A 895 -18.31 26.32 18.98
C THR A 895 -16.87 26.73 19.25
N VAL A 896 -16.58 27.42 20.34
CA VAL A 896 -15.21 27.79 20.74
C VAL A 896 -14.85 27.02 22.01
N ASN A 897 -13.89 26.10 21.95
CA ASN A 897 -13.35 25.43 23.14
C ASN A 897 -11.98 26.02 23.48
N HIS A 898 -11.96 27.09 24.25
CA HIS A 898 -10.78 27.94 24.39
C HIS A 898 -10.53 28.31 25.86
N LYS A 899 -9.26 28.26 26.27
CA LYS A 899 -8.83 28.42 27.67
C LYS A 899 -7.85 29.59 27.85
N TYR A 900 -7.72 30.49 26.87
CA TYR A 900 -6.79 31.62 26.93
C TYR A 900 -7.52 32.95 26.74
N PRO A 901 -6.97 34.08 27.19
CA PRO A 901 -7.64 35.37 27.03
C PRO A 901 -7.98 35.72 25.58
N GLY A 902 -9.09 36.44 25.38
CA GLY A 902 -9.55 36.88 24.05
C GLY A 902 -10.23 35.77 23.25
N ALA A 903 -11.39 35.29 23.74
CA ALA A 903 -12.18 34.25 23.07
C ALA A 903 -13.45 34.81 22.40
N GLY A 904 -13.80 34.24 21.25
CA GLY A 904 -14.97 34.59 20.42
C GLY A 904 -14.78 34.19 18.96
N LEU A 905 -15.69 34.62 18.08
CA LEU A 905 -15.46 34.55 16.63
C LEU A 905 -14.15 35.25 16.27
N LEU A 906 -14.00 36.49 16.74
CA LEU A 906 -12.77 37.26 16.76
C LEU A 906 -12.24 37.28 18.19
N GLY A 907 -11.03 36.75 18.38
CA GLY A 907 -10.38 36.74 19.68
C GLY A 907 -9.87 38.12 20.05
N ASN A 908 -9.02 38.69 19.19
CA ASN A 908 -8.34 39.95 19.42
C ASN A 908 -8.40 40.87 18.19
N VAL A 909 -8.88 42.10 18.38
CA VAL A 909 -8.97 43.12 17.32
C VAL A 909 -8.28 44.43 17.72
N GLN A 910 -7.80 45.18 16.73
CA GLN A 910 -7.20 46.51 16.93
C GLN A 910 -7.57 47.45 15.80
N ASN A 911 -8.08 48.64 16.12
CA ASN A 911 -8.51 49.64 15.14
C ASN A 911 -9.46 49.06 14.08
N ALA A 912 -10.44 48.27 14.52
CA ALA A 912 -11.24 47.42 13.66
C ALA A 912 -12.69 47.88 13.57
N VAL A 913 -13.35 47.50 12.48
CA VAL A 913 -14.78 47.71 12.26
C VAL A 913 -15.44 46.34 12.11
N VAL A 914 -16.50 46.06 12.87
CA VAL A 914 -17.30 44.83 12.72
C VAL A 914 -18.75 45.24 12.49
N LYS A 915 -19.34 44.86 11.35
CA LYS A 915 -20.69 45.34 11.00
C LYS A 915 -21.57 44.33 10.28
N ASN A 916 -22.88 44.56 10.33
CA ASN A 916 -23.91 43.85 9.57
C ASN A 916 -23.84 42.33 9.72
N LEU A 917 -23.67 41.80 10.93
CA LEU A 917 -23.42 40.38 11.17
C LEU A 917 -24.46 39.80 12.14
N ASN A 918 -25.05 38.66 11.79
CA ASN A 918 -25.84 37.86 12.72
C ASN A 918 -25.02 36.66 13.19
N VAL A 919 -25.05 36.35 14.48
CA VAL A 919 -24.49 35.12 15.05
C VAL A 919 -25.59 34.41 15.85
N THR A 920 -25.79 33.12 15.58
CA THR A 920 -26.85 32.33 16.22
C THR A 920 -26.35 30.95 16.63
N ASN A 921 -26.94 30.35 17.67
CA ASN A 921 -26.55 29.03 18.17
C ASN A 921 -25.04 28.91 18.47
N ALA A 922 -24.42 29.97 18.97
CA ALA A 922 -23.00 29.95 19.31
C ALA A 922 -22.80 29.45 20.74
N THR A 923 -21.79 28.61 20.94
CA THR A 923 -21.40 28.05 22.24
C THR A 923 -19.93 28.34 22.49
N ILE A 924 -19.59 28.98 23.59
CA ILE A 924 -18.19 29.11 24.03
C ILE A 924 -17.99 28.30 25.29
N ASN A 925 -17.08 27.34 25.27
CA ASN A 925 -16.70 26.51 26.41
C ASN A 925 -15.26 26.80 26.83
N GLY A 926 -15.03 26.81 28.14
CA GLY A 926 -13.69 26.96 28.74
C GLY A 926 -13.59 28.19 29.63
N SER A 927 -12.42 28.42 30.18
CA SER A 927 -12.19 29.45 31.19
C SER A 927 -11.12 30.44 30.75
N SER A 928 -11.51 31.71 30.64
CA SER A 928 -10.65 32.73 30.06
C SER A 928 -11.00 34.13 30.56
N LYS A 929 -9.99 35.02 30.57
CA LYS A 929 -10.20 36.46 30.74
C LYS A 929 -10.57 37.07 29.39
N TRP A 930 -11.69 37.78 29.34
CA TRP A 930 -12.24 38.37 28.13
C TRP A 930 -12.82 37.37 27.13
N THR A 931 -14.12 37.09 27.25
CA THR A 931 -14.83 36.16 26.37
C THR A 931 -16.18 36.72 25.93
N ALA A 932 -16.43 36.76 24.63
CA ALA A 932 -17.73 37.07 24.07
C ALA A 932 -18.01 36.26 22.81
N ILE A 933 -19.27 36.19 22.38
CA ILE A 933 -19.63 35.45 21.15
C ILE A 933 -18.91 36.03 19.92
N VAL A 934 -18.84 37.36 19.81
CA VAL A 934 -18.26 38.02 18.63
C VAL A 934 -16.82 38.45 18.86
N ILE A 935 -16.54 39.32 19.85
CA ILE A 935 -15.21 39.93 20.06
C ILE A 935 -14.76 39.74 21.51
N GLY A 936 -13.69 38.97 21.72
CA GLY A 936 -13.09 38.80 23.04
C GLY A 936 -12.47 40.10 23.56
N PHE A 937 -11.45 40.61 22.86
CA PHE A 937 -10.66 41.77 23.29
C PHE A 937 -10.44 42.76 22.15
N SER A 938 -10.64 44.06 22.42
CA SER A 938 -10.27 45.13 21.50
C SER A 938 -9.28 46.14 22.11
N ASN A 939 -8.35 46.61 21.28
CA ASN A 939 -7.38 47.63 21.64
C ASN A 939 -7.27 48.72 20.57
N GLY A 940 -7.53 49.98 20.92
CA GLY A 940 -7.59 51.11 19.99
C GLY A 940 -9.03 51.42 19.59
N SER A 941 -9.23 51.96 18.38
CA SER A 941 -10.56 52.31 17.90
C SER A 941 -11.39 51.05 17.63
N LEU A 942 -12.69 51.12 17.92
CA LEU A 942 -13.62 50.04 17.63
C LEU A 942 -14.98 50.60 17.23
N THR A 943 -15.46 50.18 16.07
CA THR A 943 -16.84 50.39 15.64
C THR A 943 -17.53 49.04 15.48
N VAL A 944 -18.65 48.84 16.18
CA VAL A 944 -19.53 47.68 16.02
C VAL A 944 -20.91 48.16 15.61
N GLU A 945 -21.34 47.81 14.40
CA GLU A 945 -22.60 48.33 13.83
C GLU A 945 -23.51 47.20 13.33
N ASN A 946 -24.78 47.19 13.74
CA ASN A 946 -25.78 46.20 13.26
C ASN A 946 -25.34 44.74 13.48
N VAL A 947 -24.74 44.43 14.64
CA VAL A 947 -24.34 43.07 15.01
C VAL A 947 -25.39 42.45 15.94
N LYS A 948 -25.84 41.23 15.62
CA LYS A 948 -26.89 40.52 16.37
C LYS A 948 -26.39 39.18 16.88
N VAL A 949 -26.67 38.87 18.14
CA VAL A 949 -26.40 37.56 18.77
C VAL A 949 -27.71 36.98 19.29
N SER A 950 -27.99 35.71 18.96
CA SER A 950 -29.21 35.03 19.41
C SER A 950 -28.96 33.58 19.80
N ASN A 951 -29.79 33.01 20.69
CA ASN A 951 -29.76 31.58 21.05
C ASN A 951 -28.36 31.06 21.37
N SER A 952 -27.57 31.82 22.11
CA SER A 952 -26.15 31.54 22.31
C SER A 952 -25.83 31.37 23.78
N GLU A 953 -24.75 30.66 24.08
CA GLU A 953 -24.31 30.44 25.44
C GLU A 953 -22.80 30.50 25.62
N ILE A 954 -22.41 30.89 26.82
CA ILE A 954 -21.04 30.88 27.31
C ILE A 954 -21.01 29.99 28.55
N ASN A 955 -20.23 28.91 28.51
CA ASN A 955 -20.07 27.93 29.56
C ASN A 955 -18.65 27.98 30.12
N MET A 956 -18.52 28.56 31.32
CA MET A 956 -17.25 28.70 32.01
C MET A 956 -17.01 27.51 32.96
N GLU A 957 -15.88 26.83 32.81
CA GLU A 957 -15.40 25.80 33.76
C GLU A 957 -14.82 26.46 35.03
N SER A 958 -14.70 25.71 36.13
CA SER A 958 -14.09 26.19 37.39
C SER A 958 -12.59 26.40 37.20
N ASP A 959 -12.18 27.63 36.92
CA ASP A 959 -10.78 28.01 36.74
C ASP A 959 -10.30 28.88 37.89
N THR A 960 -9.07 28.61 38.32
CA THR A 960 -8.35 29.33 39.36
C THR A 960 -8.08 30.79 39.02
N ASP A 961 -8.09 31.16 37.73
CA ASP A 961 -7.60 32.45 37.22
C ASP A 961 -8.69 33.52 36.98
N GLY A 962 -9.97 33.10 37.03
CA GLY A 962 -11.17 33.96 37.06
C GLY A 962 -11.81 34.18 35.69
N ALA A 963 -13.02 33.64 35.50
CA ALA A 963 -13.90 33.93 34.36
C ALA A 963 -14.48 35.35 34.47
N VAL A 964 -13.76 36.34 33.94
CA VAL A 964 -14.05 37.79 34.12
C VAL A 964 -14.29 38.49 32.80
N LYS A 965 -15.16 39.51 32.81
CA LYS A 965 -15.49 40.36 31.66
C LYS A 965 -16.09 39.49 30.54
N LEU A 966 -17.36 39.12 30.66
CA LEU A 966 -18.05 38.22 29.72
C LEU A 966 -19.20 38.96 29.05
N ALA A 967 -19.44 38.74 27.75
CA ALA A 967 -20.47 39.47 27.03
C ALA A 967 -21.07 38.71 25.84
N GLY A 968 -22.22 39.15 25.35
CA GLY A 968 -22.77 38.69 24.07
C GLY A 968 -21.92 39.15 22.88
N ILE A 969 -21.65 40.46 22.75
CA ILE A 969 -20.99 41.01 21.56
C ILE A 969 -19.51 41.30 21.81
N VAL A 970 -19.19 42.20 22.74
CA VAL A 970 -17.80 42.59 23.00
C VAL A 970 -17.47 42.48 24.48
N SER A 971 -16.47 41.69 24.82
CA SER A 971 -16.14 41.46 26.22
C SER A 971 -15.32 42.59 26.83
N TYR A 972 -14.22 43.00 26.20
CA TYR A 972 -13.34 44.05 26.72
C TYR A 972 -12.87 45.02 25.65
N MET A 973 -13.00 46.32 25.96
CA MET A 973 -12.67 47.39 25.03
C MET A 973 -11.74 48.40 25.66
N ASN A 974 -10.51 48.47 25.16
CA ASN A 974 -9.50 49.45 25.58
C ASN A 974 -9.25 50.49 24.48
N GLY A 975 -9.73 51.72 24.65
CA GLY A 975 -9.55 52.79 23.65
C GLY A 975 -8.16 53.46 23.66
N ASN A 976 -7.20 52.94 24.43
CA ASN A 976 -5.80 53.41 24.47
C ASN A 976 -5.60 54.92 24.74
N ASN A 977 -6.56 55.56 25.39
CA ASN A 977 -6.68 56.99 25.74
C ASN A 977 -6.88 57.95 24.55
N THR A 978 -6.73 57.51 23.30
CA THR A 978 -6.81 58.39 22.13
C THR A 978 -7.99 58.08 21.22
N GLU A 979 -8.55 56.88 21.31
CA GLU A 979 -9.50 56.37 20.33
C GLU A 979 -10.93 56.35 20.85
N ASP A 980 -11.87 56.55 19.92
CA ASP A 980 -13.30 56.49 20.18
C ASP A 980 -13.83 55.06 20.02
N ILE A 981 -14.85 54.69 20.81
CA ILE A 981 -15.53 53.39 20.75
C ILE A 981 -17.01 53.61 20.43
N HIS A 982 -17.54 52.90 19.44
CA HIS A 982 -18.93 53.06 19.00
C HIS A 982 -19.63 51.72 18.83
N LEU A 983 -20.70 51.48 19.59
CA LEU A 983 -21.62 50.37 19.41
C LEU A 983 -22.96 50.92 18.92
N LYS A 984 -23.41 50.50 17.75
CA LYS A 984 -24.62 51.04 17.10
C LYS A 984 -25.51 49.93 16.57
N GLY A 985 -26.81 49.98 16.83
CA GLY A 985 -27.78 49.07 16.20
C GLY A 985 -27.61 47.59 16.56
N CYS A 986 -26.90 47.29 17.65
CA CYS A 986 -26.53 45.92 18.02
C CYS A 986 -27.60 45.26 18.91
N SER A 987 -27.85 43.96 18.77
CA SER A 987 -28.87 43.26 19.57
C SER A 987 -28.41 41.92 20.13
N VAL A 988 -28.74 41.62 21.39
CA VAL A 988 -28.54 40.29 22.01
C VAL A 988 -29.85 39.74 22.54
N SER A 989 -30.20 38.52 22.15
CA SER A 989 -31.44 37.84 22.59
C SER A 989 -31.17 36.40 22.99
N ASP A 990 -31.92 35.87 23.97
CA ASP A 990 -31.88 34.45 24.33
C ASP A 990 -30.46 33.96 24.59
N PHE A 991 -29.78 34.66 25.50
CA PHE A 991 -28.35 34.51 25.75
C PHE A 991 -28.09 34.09 27.19
N THR A 992 -27.31 33.03 27.35
CA THR A 992 -26.99 32.45 28.65
C THR A 992 -25.50 32.46 28.94
N ILE A 993 -25.11 32.99 30.09
CA ILE A 993 -23.75 32.85 30.63
C ILE A 993 -23.82 31.91 31.84
N ASN A 994 -23.26 30.72 31.69
CA ASN A 994 -23.14 29.68 32.71
C ASN A 994 -21.73 29.72 33.30
N GLY A 995 -21.55 30.48 34.37
CA GLY A 995 -20.29 30.63 35.07
C GLY A 995 -19.57 31.91 34.70
N GLY A 996 -18.93 32.52 35.70
CA GLY A 996 -18.41 33.87 35.62
C GLY A 996 -18.28 34.49 37.01
N SER A 997 -17.49 35.57 37.09
CA SER A 997 -17.11 36.23 38.34
C SER A 997 -17.50 37.72 38.44
N TYR A 998 -17.04 38.56 37.50
CA TYR A 998 -17.23 40.02 37.53
C TYR A 998 -17.24 40.60 36.10
N ASN A 999 -17.89 41.75 35.88
CA ASN A 999 -18.10 42.39 34.56
C ASN A 999 -18.85 41.52 33.54
N ILE A 1000 -19.90 40.84 33.97
CA ILE A 1000 -20.70 39.96 33.10
C ILE A 1000 -21.87 40.74 32.53
N ALA A 1001 -22.08 40.67 31.21
CA ALA A 1001 -23.06 41.48 30.53
C ALA A 1001 -23.81 40.78 29.40
N GLY A 1002 -25.02 41.24 29.08
CA GLY A 1002 -25.74 40.78 27.89
C GLY A 1002 -25.13 41.32 26.59
N LEU A 1003 -24.87 42.63 26.49
CA LEU A 1003 -24.33 43.28 25.28
C LEU A 1003 -22.80 43.35 25.31
N ALA A 1004 -22.24 44.04 26.32
CA ALA A 1004 -20.83 44.41 26.36
C ALA A 1004 -20.24 44.34 27.77
N GLY A 1005 -19.03 43.81 27.94
CA GLY A 1005 -18.48 43.49 29.27
C GLY A 1005 -17.88 44.70 29.98
N TYR A 1006 -16.79 45.26 29.45
CA TYR A 1006 -16.09 46.39 30.10
C TYR A 1006 -15.41 47.32 29.09
N ILE A 1007 -15.63 48.64 29.25
CA ILE A 1007 -15.00 49.70 28.45
C ILE A 1007 -14.03 50.50 29.32
N ILE A 1008 -12.80 50.73 28.86
CA ILE A 1008 -11.82 51.53 29.59
C ILE A 1008 -10.97 52.38 28.64
N LYS A 1009 -10.41 53.49 29.16
CA LYS A 1009 -9.41 54.32 28.46
C LYS A 1009 -9.88 54.75 27.07
N ALA A 1010 -11.18 54.88 26.83
CA ALA A 1010 -11.67 55.48 25.59
C ALA A 1010 -11.40 56.98 25.62
N LYS A 1011 -11.18 57.62 24.47
CA LYS A 1011 -11.30 59.07 24.36
C LYS A 1011 -12.76 59.47 24.58
N SER A 1012 -13.67 58.80 23.89
CA SER A 1012 -15.12 58.84 24.08
C SER A 1012 -15.74 57.49 23.76
N PHE A 1013 -16.95 57.22 24.28
CA PHE A 1013 -17.74 56.11 23.77
C PHE A 1013 -19.22 56.44 23.58
N ILE A 1014 -19.82 55.83 22.56
CA ILE A 1014 -21.23 55.94 22.22
C ILE A 1014 -21.80 54.53 22.09
N ILE A 1015 -22.86 54.25 22.84
CA ILE A 1015 -23.70 53.06 22.64
C ILE A 1015 -25.08 53.56 22.26
N GLU A 1016 -25.51 53.28 21.03
CA GLU A 1016 -26.79 53.78 20.53
C GLU A 1016 -27.61 52.75 19.76
N ASN A 1017 -28.94 52.87 19.87
CA ASN A 1017 -29.91 52.01 19.19
C ASN A 1017 -29.66 50.51 19.43
N CYS A 1018 -29.09 50.14 20.58
CA CYS A 1018 -28.78 48.75 20.90
C CYS A 1018 -29.85 48.12 21.79
N GLN A 1019 -30.04 46.81 21.69
CA GLN A 1019 -31.07 46.06 22.39
C GLN A 1019 -30.54 44.81 23.11
N THR A 1020 -31.09 44.51 24.28
CA THR A 1020 -30.94 43.19 24.91
C THR A 1020 -32.29 42.62 25.32
N SER A 1021 -32.42 41.30 25.23
CA SER A 1021 -33.62 40.57 25.66
C SER A 1021 -33.32 39.15 26.13
N ASN A 1022 -34.08 38.64 27.11
CA ASN A 1022 -33.99 37.26 27.59
C ASN A 1022 -32.54 36.84 27.96
N ILE A 1023 -31.96 37.54 28.94
CA ILE A 1023 -30.57 37.36 29.36
C ILE A 1023 -30.53 36.54 30.65
N THR A 1024 -29.75 35.46 30.67
CA THR A 1024 -29.55 34.64 31.87
C THR A 1024 -28.08 34.65 32.27
N LEU A 1025 -27.78 35.11 33.48
CA LEU A 1025 -26.43 35.12 34.04
C LEU A 1025 -26.39 34.22 35.27
N LYS A 1026 -25.53 33.19 35.25
CA LYS A 1026 -25.29 32.30 36.38
C LYS A 1026 -23.86 32.48 36.87
N VAL A 1027 -23.70 32.92 38.10
CA VAL A 1027 -22.41 33.13 38.77
C VAL A 1027 -22.02 31.85 39.49
N SER A 1028 -20.79 31.40 39.31
CA SER A 1028 -20.30 30.11 39.83
C SER A 1028 -18.97 30.21 40.60
N ASP A 1029 -18.28 31.35 40.58
CA ASP A 1029 -16.97 31.52 41.20
C ASP A 1029 -17.02 32.43 42.44
N ALA A 1030 -16.67 31.83 43.60
CA ALA A 1030 -16.71 32.50 44.90
C ALA A 1030 -15.57 33.53 45.12
N LYS A 1031 -14.58 33.60 44.22
CA LYS A 1031 -13.41 34.48 44.36
C LYS A 1031 -13.75 35.98 44.30
N TYR A 1032 -14.89 36.34 43.69
CA TYR A 1032 -15.27 37.74 43.43
C TYR A 1032 -16.69 38.11 43.92
N VAL A 1033 -17.21 37.41 44.94
CA VAL A 1033 -18.57 37.59 45.51
C VAL A 1033 -18.94 39.06 45.78
N ASN A 1034 -17.98 39.88 46.22
CA ASN A 1034 -18.21 41.31 46.53
C ASN A 1034 -18.14 42.25 45.31
N LYS A 1035 -17.86 41.74 44.10
CA LYS A 1035 -17.75 42.51 42.85
C LYS A 1035 -18.80 42.15 41.80
N VAL A 1036 -19.81 41.39 42.20
CA VAL A 1036 -20.96 41.04 41.34
C VAL A 1036 -21.74 42.26 40.88
N ASN A 1037 -21.66 43.36 41.63
CA ASN A 1037 -22.28 44.63 41.31
C ASN A 1037 -21.82 45.25 39.98
N TYR A 1038 -20.85 44.68 39.28
CA TYR A 1038 -20.43 45.16 37.97
C TYR A 1038 -21.08 44.37 36.81
N SER A 1039 -22.21 43.69 37.04
CA SER A 1039 -22.89 42.86 36.04
C SER A 1039 -24.28 43.40 35.70
N SER A 1040 -24.69 43.30 34.43
CA SER A 1040 -25.93 43.90 33.93
C SER A 1040 -26.50 43.13 32.73
N PRO A 1041 -27.82 43.13 32.49
CA PRO A 1041 -28.38 42.62 31.23
C PRO A 1041 -27.85 43.36 29.99
N PHE A 1042 -27.25 44.54 30.11
CA PHE A 1042 -26.79 45.35 28.97
C PHE A 1042 -25.26 45.55 28.98
N LEU A 1043 -24.70 46.50 29.75
CA LEU A 1043 -23.26 46.76 29.84
C LEU A 1043 -22.72 46.44 31.24
N GLY A 1044 -21.66 45.65 31.36
CA GLY A 1044 -21.12 45.26 32.67
C GLY A 1044 -20.59 46.46 33.47
N CYS A 1045 -19.49 47.06 32.98
CA CYS A 1045 -18.86 48.22 33.61
C CYS A 1045 -18.28 49.17 32.55
N PHE A 1046 -17.93 50.38 32.95
CA PHE A 1046 -16.98 51.23 32.23
C PHE A 1046 -16.13 52.07 33.20
N GLY A 1047 -14.88 52.35 32.79
CA GLY A 1047 -13.91 53.15 33.55
C GLY A 1047 -13.72 54.56 32.98
N VAL A 1048 -12.83 55.34 33.61
CA VAL A 1048 -12.58 56.74 33.24
C VAL A 1048 -12.06 56.86 31.80
N THR A 1049 -12.67 57.75 31.01
CA THR A 1049 -12.22 58.13 29.66
C THR A 1049 -11.11 59.17 29.73
N ALA A 1050 -10.27 59.25 28.71
CA ALA A 1050 -9.21 60.26 28.64
C ALA A 1050 -9.77 61.70 28.52
N SER A 1051 -10.96 61.87 27.90
CA SER A 1051 -11.61 63.18 27.76
C SER A 1051 -12.39 63.63 28.98
N LYS A 1052 -12.64 62.74 29.96
CA LYS A 1052 -13.54 62.93 31.13
C LYS A 1052 -14.99 63.34 30.80
N ASN A 1053 -15.37 63.49 29.54
CA ASN A 1053 -16.56 64.26 29.14
C ASN A 1053 -17.55 63.52 28.21
N SER A 1054 -17.32 62.26 27.81
CA SER A 1054 -18.16 61.65 26.75
C SER A 1054 -18.37 60.14 26.89
N ALA A 1055 -19.41 59.80 27.64
CA ALA A 1055 -20.04 58.48 27.68
C ALA A 1055 -21.53 58.64 27.33
N VAL A 1056 -21.94 58.18 26.15
CA VAL A 1056 -23.29 58.43 25.61
C VAL A 1056 -24.04 57.12 25.42
N PHE A 1057 -25.25 57.05 26.00
CA PHE A 1057 -26.23 56.01 25.79
C PHE A 1057 -27.47 56.63 25.12
N LYS A 1058 -27.79 56.22 23.90
CA LYS A 1058 -28.89 56.81 23.14
C LYS A 1058 -29.81 55.75 22.55
N ASN A 1059 -31.11 55.83 22.82
CA ASN A 1059 -32.13 54.93 22.27
C ASN A 1059 -31.86 53.44 22.52
N ASN A 1060 -31.26 53.10 23.66
CA ASN A 1060 -30.99 51.71 24.01
C ASN A 1060 -32.18 51.08 24.73
N THR A 1061 -32.42 49.79 24.48
CA THR A 1061 -33.57 49.05 25.04
C THR A 1061 -33.11 47.79 25.76
N VAL A 1062 -33.55 47.61 27.00
CA VAL A 1062 -33.46 46.34 27.73
C VAL A 1062 -34.89 45.83 27.90
N SER A 1063 -35.15 44.57 27.57
CA SER A 1063 -36.52 44.03 27.54
C SER A 1063 -36.53 42.54 27.89
N GLY A 1064 -37.72 41.96 28.13
CA GLY A 1064 -37.86 40.54 28.39
C GLY A 1064 -37.27 40.10 29.74
N THR A 1065 -37.01 38.80 29.88
CA THR A 1065 -36.60 38.24 31.17
C THR A 1065 -35.12 38.44 31.42
N TYR A 1066 -34.76 38.98 32.59
CA TYR A 1066 -33.39 38.93 33.10
C TYR A 1066 -33.33 38.00 34.31
N THR A 1067 -32.56 36.92 34.19
CA THR A 1067 -32.34 35.97 35.27
C THR A 1067 -30.91 36.08 35.78
N TYR A 1068 -30.76 36.36 37.07
CA TYR A 1068 -29.48 36.35 37.75
C TYR A 1068 -29.48 35.24 38.81
N ASN A 1069 -28.57 34.26 38.68
CA ASN A 1069 -28.41 33.17 39.63
C ASN A 1069 -27.04 33.26 40.32
N GLY A 1070 -27.04 33.71 41.57
CA GLY A 1070 -25.87 33.77 42.45
C GLY A 1070 -25.80 32.64 43.49
N SER A 1071 -26.73 31.68 43.45
CA SER A 1071 -26.91 30.67 44.52
C SER A 1071 -25.65 29.83 44.75
N THR A 1072 -24.92 29.54 43.68
CA THR A 1072 -23.68 28.73 43.70
C THR A 1072 -22.56 29.37 44.56
N VAL A 1073 -22.64 30.67 44.81
CA VAL A 1073 -21.62 31.45 45.55
C VAL A 1073 -22.21 32.15 46.80
N ASN A 1074 -23.31 31.63 47.34
CA ASN A 1074 -24.04 32.20 48.49
C ASN A 1074 -24.55 33.63 48.28
N LEU A 1075 -24.84 34.01 47.03
CA LEU A 1075 -25.50 35.27 46.69
C LEU A 1075 -26.99 35.05 46.41
N SER A 1076 -27.80 36.08 46.63
CA SER A 1076 -29.22 36.07 46.29
C SER A 1076 -29.42 35.93 44.77
N SER A 1077 -30.36 35.09 44.37
CA SER A 1077 -30.80 34.95 42.99
C SER A 1077 -32.12 35.66 42.77
N PHE A 1078 -32.33 36.23 41.59
CA PHE A 1078 -33.57 36.90 41.23
C PHE A 1078 -33.86 36.78 39.74
N THR A 1079 -35.13 36.94 39.39
CA THR A 1079 -35.60 37.02 38.01
C THR A 1079 -36.49 38.23 37.86
N ILE A 1080 -36.26 39.02 36.82
CA ILE A 1080 -37.11 40.14 36.43
C ILE A 1080 -37.81 39.79 35.13
N SER A 1081 -39.13 39.72 35.15
CA SER A 1081 -39.94 39.33 33.99
C SER A 1081 -39.88 40.35 32.84
N ASP A 1082 -39.65 41.64 33.15
CA ASP A 1082 -39.40 42.70 32.18
C ASP A 1082 -38.28 43.62 32.69
N ALA A 1083 -37.05 43.34 32.28
CA ALA A 1083 -35.86 44.04 32.74
C ALA A 1083 -35.88 45.54 32.41
N GLY A 1084 -36.61 45.98 31.38
CA GLY A 1084 -36.77 47.38 31.02
C GLY A 1084 -37.60 48.21 32.02
N LYS A 1085 -38.37 47.54 32.88
CA LYS A 1085 -39.23 48.17 33.90
C LYS A 1085 -38.68 48.04 35.32
N ALA A 1086 -37.48 47.48 35.46
CA ALA A 1086 -36.85 47.31 36.78
C ALA A 1086 -36.51 48.67 37.39
N ASN A 1087 -36.76 48.82 38.70
CA ASN A 1087 -36.43 50.01 39.48
C ASN A 1087 -35.36 49.71 40.55
N ASP A 1088 -34.83 50.76 41.17
CA ASP A 1088 -33.74 50.70 42.14
C ASP A 1088 -34.00 49.77 43.34
N SER A 1089 -35.27 49.55 43.72
CA SER A 1089 -35.62 48.67 44.84
C SER A 1089 -35.26 47.20 44.62
N ASN A 1090 -35.04 46.78 43.38
CA ASN A 1090 -34.61 45.41 43.05
C ASN A 1090 -33.08 45.23 43.12
N TYR A 1091 -32.31 46.31 43.27
CA TYR A 1091 -30.85 46.34 43.05
C TYR A 1091 -30.14 47.35 43.97
N SER A 1092 -30.28 47.20 45.29
CA SER A 1092 -29.99 48.22 46.32
C SER A 1092 -28.56 48.83 46.40
N SER A 1093 -27.70 48.64 45.40
CA SER A 1093 -26.39 49.29 45.27
C SER A 1093 -25.98 49.64 43.82
N PHE A 1094 -26.88 49.57 42.83
CA PHE A 1094 -26.57 49.95 41.45
C PHE A 1094 -27.12 51.32 41.10
N VAL A 1095 -26.41 51.98 40.20
CA VAL A 1095 -26.57 53.40 39.99
C VAL A 1095 -27.45 53.73 38.78
N CYS A 1096 -27.65 52.83 37.81
CA CYS A 1096 -28.51 53.04 36.63
C CYS A 1096 -28.99 51.70 36.00
N ALA A 1097 -29.56 50.79 36.80
CA ALA A 1097 -30.18 49.57 36.26
C ALA A 1097 -31.36 49.94 35.34
N PRO A 1098 -31.52 49.34 34.13
CA PRO A 1098 -30.85 48.13 33.63
C PRO A 1098 -29.70 48.37 32.63
N LEU A 1099 -29.27 49.60 32.35
CA LEU A 1099 -28.36 49.89 31.23
C LEU A 1099 -26.90 49.55 31.51
N PHE A 1100 -26.43 49.67 32.73
CA PHE A 1100 -25.07 49.26 33.06
C PHE A 1100 -24.91 48.89 34.54
N GLY A 1101 -23.82 48.19 34.86
CA GLY A 1101 -23.52 47.82 36.22
C GLY A 1101 -22.88 48.95 37.05
N ASP A 1102 -22.23 48.62 38.16
CA ASP A 1102 -21.37 49.57 38.86
C ASP A 1102 -20.23 50.02 37.92
N CYS A 1103 -19.69 51.20 38.17
CA CYS A 1103 -18.76 51.86 37.27
C CYS A 1103 -17.55 52.41 38.03
N ASP A 1104 -16.37 52.24 37.45
CA ASP A 1104 -15.13 52.79 38.01
C ASP A 1104 -14.94 54.29 37.66
N ALA A 1105 -15.90 54.89 36.96
CA ALA A 1105 -15.82 56.22 36.36
C ALA A 1105 -16.40 57.34 37.25
N THR A 1106 -15.94 57.48 38.49
CA THR A 1106 -16.54 58.42 39.48
C THR A 1106 -16.35 59.93 39.20
N SER A 1107 -15.71 60.30 38.08
CA SER A 1107 -15.34 61.68 37.74
C SER A 1107 -15.77 62.14 36.35
N MET A 1108 -16.68 61.41 35.70
CA MET A 1108 -17.13 61.66 34.32
C MET A 1108 -18.64 61.76 34.27
N ASP A 1109 -19.17 62.73 33.52
CA ASP A 1109 -20.60 62.83 33.21
C ASP A 1109 -21.02 61.75 32.20
N ILE A 1110 -22.21 61.19 32.36
CA ILE A 1110 -22.83 60.26 31.40
C ILE A 1110 -24.08 60.89 30.81
N THR A 1111 -24.32 60.67 29.51
CA THR A 1111 -25.53 61.13 28.84
C THR A 1111 -26.42 59.93 28.50
N ILE A 1112 -27.66 59.90 28.99
CA ILE A 1112 -28.66 58.87 28.69
C ILE A 1112 -29.89 59.54 28.07
N ASN A 1113 -30.18 59.24 26.81
CA ASN A 1113 -31.33 59.80 26.06
C ASN A 1113 -31.45 61.32 26.27
N ASP A 1114 -30.36 62.04 25.98
CA ASP A 1114 -30.22 63.49 26.09
C ASP A 1114 -30.16 64.07 27.52
N ASN A 1115 -30.31 63.24 28.56
CA ASN A 1115 -30.16 63.66 29.96
C ASN A 1115 -28.74 63.42 30.47
N VAL A 1116 -28.14 64.42 31.13
CA VAL A 1116 -26.78 64.33 31.69
C VAL A 1116 -26.84 63.94 33.17
N TYR A 1117 -26.01 62.98 33.59
CA TYR A 1117 -25.88 62.54 34.97
C TYR A 1117 -24.45 62.73 35.45
N ALA A 1118 -24.29 63.27 36.67
CA ALA A 1118 -23.01 63.42 37.36
C ALA A 1118 -22.93 62.49 38.56
N TYR A 1119 -21.71 62.02 38.86
CA TYR A 1119 -21.47 61.15 40.00
C TYR A 1119 -21.45 61.94 41.32
N SER A 1120 -22.31 61.60 42.27
CA SER A 1120 -22.44 62.22 43.59
C SER A 1120 -23.02 61.24 44.62
N ASN A 1121 -22.49 61.22 45.85
CA ASN A 1121 -22.95 60.34 46.94
C ASN A 1121 -22.98 58.84 46.57
N GLY A 1122 -21.97 58.37 45.84
CA GLY A 1122 -21.85 56.96 45.45
C GLY A 1122 -22.71 56.55 44.24
N LYS A 1123 -23.41 57.51 43.59
CA LYS A 1123 -24.25 57.24 42.41
C LYS A 1123 -24.31 58.40 41.41
N TYR A 1124 -24.66 58.10 40.17
CA TYR A 1124 -25.03 59.03 39.13
C TYR A 1124 -26.41 59.59 39.40
N ILE A 1125 -26.47 60.92 39.48
CA ILE A 1125 -27.69 61.68 39.68
C ILE A 1125 -27.85 62.57 38.46
N GLN A 1126 -29.06 62.63 37.91
CA GLN A 1126 -29.38 63.52 36.81
C GLN A 1126 -29.07 64.96 37.24
N LYS A 1127 -28.32 65.70 36.41
CA LYS A 1127 -28.20 67.15 36.59
C LYS A 1127 -29.58 67.75 36.35
N GLN A 1128 -30.13 68.42 37.36
CA GLN A 1128 -31.26 69.32 37.13
C GLN A 1128 -30.72 70.51 36.32
N ASP A 1129 -31.46 70.92 35.29
CA ASP A 1129 -31.09 72.02 34.38
C ASP A 1129 -30.78 73.34 35.11
#